data_AF-A0A9P6G154-F1
#
_entry.id   AF-A0A9P6G154-F1
#
_cell.length_a   1.000
_cell.length_b   1.000
_cell.length_c   1.000
_cell.angle_alpha   90.00
_cell.angle_beta   90.00
_cell.angle_gamma   90.00
#
_symmetry.space_group_name_H-M   'P 1'
#
loop_
_entity.id
_entity.type
_entity.pdbx_description
1 polymer ?
#
loop_
_entity_poly.entity_id
_entity_poly.type
_entity_poly.pdbx_seq_one_letter_code
_entity_poly.pdbx_strand_id
1 'polypeptide(L)'
;MNLNQPISITDTLKRRFLEVIDNVKVEPGRYKYVIVDERALEIMTSAGCHLADVLAREGTMYLESLEKKRSPSPNVEAVYFALPTEDSIRRIIRDFKVGRTPAYAAGHLFFLSAMDDKMFDHLRSSTEPKYIKSLKELFMDFYAFFNLYSPPMRQMNQHKEIDTIAKQLVSVCASLQINPIVSYYRSSDLNMQMSKNIAMTAQMELDEYFKGQPRIGLKQPHLVIIDRSLDPITPILHDFYYQGLLTDLLPIKDGNKYEYSSFGQDGQPCEKVAVLDENDKTYAKIRHSHITDCIKFLKTNVDDFVESAMQKSASSNQLDAIREQMAMLPQFQENKEKFSVHLAIVNECLEYIKHHRLVDVSGLEQSLATGQLASGETPKSFDPELLPFLDDPNVRMIDRIRLMMIFFITQAVPQEMRNQLFQLSRCSYSDRDIANNLEFMGVKLDVAAPPPAKKWWYTDLLKKKSVAEDEIEYELPRYIPVVKSIVEGIIKGTIDRNVYPYTLPPEELETIQARKTVRSLRSAQPTFHHKGRRNEPQGRIILFIAGGVTYAEIRAAYEQATANNWDVLIGSTHIMTAPQFMEDIRLLRNGPPPPPPPPPRSPSPPPEPVAKESKTSSTLASVKNVFSSSSSTSTTTSTASSKAKPASQGSSQQQQQQQYLQPKPQRPTSQLNHTHSSESSKYTEKLKNIFK
;
A
#
# COMPACT_ATOMS: atom_id res chain seq x y z
N MET A 1 9.42 29.02 0.02
CA MET A 1 9.69 27.90 -0.91
C MET A 1 9.55 28.41 -2.34
N ASN A 2 10.45 28.05 -3.24
CA ASN A 2 10.18 28.22 -4.67
C ASN A 2 9.18 27.11 -5.04
N LEU A 3 7.92 27.47 -5.32
CA LEU A 3 6.81 26.53 -5.61
C LEU A 3 7.08 25.62 -6.82
N ASN A 4 8.11 25.95 -7.60
CA ASN A 4 8.43 25.37 -8.90
C ASN A 4 9.72 24.52 -8.91
N GLN A 5 10.21 23.99 -7.79
CA GLN A 5 11.26 22.96 -7.83
C GLN A 5 10.65 21.56 -7.66
N PRO A 6 11.27 20.48 -8.18
CA PRO A 6 10.85 19.12 -7.84
C PRO A 6 10.91 18.94 -6.32
N ILE A 7 9.79 18.59 -5.70
CA ILE A 7 9.69 18.50 -4.24
C ILE A 7 9.69 17.03 -3.84
N SER A 8 10.76 16.61 -3.15
CA SER A 8 10.73 15.38 -2.38
C SER A 8 9.81 15.57 -1.17
N ILE A 9 8.76 14.75 -1.07
CA ILE A 9 7.80 14.77 0.04
C ILE A 9 8.52 14.41 1.34
N THR A 10 9.39 13.40 1.32
CA THR A 10 10.16 12.93 2.48
C THR A 10 11.09 14.01 2.99
N ASP A 11 11.85 14.67 2.10
CA ASP A 11 12.71 15.80 2.48
C ASP A 11 11.90 16.97 3.04
N THR A 12 10.69 17.19 2.51
CA THR A 12 9.81 18.25 2.99
C THR A 12 9.29 17.98 4.37
N LEU A 13 8.84 16.76 4.66
CA LEU A 13 8.44 16.35 6.00
C LEU A 13 9.61 16.44 6.98
N LYS A 14 10.76 15.82 6.65
CA LYS A 14 11.95 15.84 7.51
C LYS A 14 12.34 17.27 7.87
N ARG A 15 12.42 18.15 6.88
CA ARG A 15 12.74 19.57 7.10
C ARG A 15 11.72 20.24 8.01
N ARG A 16 10.41 20.05 7.80
CA ARG A 16 9.37 20.67 8.62
C ARG A 16 9.42 20.21 10.08
N PHE A 17 9.62 18.91 10.34
CA PHE A 17 9.81 18.42 11.71
C PHE A 17 11.00 19.10 12.39
N LEU A 18 12.16 19.13 11.73
CA LEU A 18 13.38 19.71 12.27
C LEU A 18 13.25 21.23 12.46
N GLU A 19 12.68 21.95 11.50
CA GLU A 19 12.40 23.39 11.61
C GLU A 19 11.49 23.71 12.79
N VAL A 20 10.45 22.90 13.03
CA VAL A 20 9.57 23.10 14.21
C VAL A 20 10.35 22.89 15.51
N ILE A 21 11.19 21.86 15.58
CA ILE A 21 12.06 21.62 16.75
C ILE A 21 13.02 22.79 16.96
N ASP A 22 13.64 23.30 15.90
CA ASP A 22 14.63 24.39 15.96
C ASP A 22 14.00 25.74 16.34
N ASN A 23 12.74 25.97 15.95
CA ASN A 23 11.96 27.15 16.29
C ASN A 23 11.49 27.18 17.75
N VAL A 24 11.50 26.05 18.46
CA VAL A 24 11.27 26.01 19.91
C VAL A 24 12.56 26.40 20.63
N LYS A 25 12.62 27.65 21.08
CA LYS A 25 13.72 28.19 21.90
C LYS A 25 13.37 28.07 23.37
N VAL A 26 14.19 27.31 24.10
CA VAL A 26 14.11 27.15 25.55
C VAL A 26 14.96 28.20 26.25
N GLU A 27 14.63 28.52 27.50
CA GLU A 27 15.42 29.44 28.32
C GLU A 27 16.86 28.93 28.52
N PRO A 28 17.87 29.82 28.58
CA PRO A 28 19.25 29.41 28.82
C PRO A 28 19.39 28.51 30.06
N GLY A 29 20.01 27.34 29.90
CA GLY A 29 20.16 26.34 30.97
C GLY A 29 19.02 25.33 31.09
N ARG A 30 17.97 25.43 30.25
CA ARG A 30 16.94 24.40 30.10
C ARG A 30 17.15 23.58 28.83
N TYR A 31 16.58 22.38 28.85
CA TYR A 31 16.58 21.46 27.71
C TYR A 31 15.16 21.20 27.23
N LYS A 32 15.04 20.65 26.02
CA LYS A 32 13.77 20.16 25.47
C LYS A 32 13.78 18.65 25.25
N TYR A 33 12.66 18.01 25.55
CA TYR A 33 12.38 16.62 25.19
C TYR A 33 11.35 16.62 24.06
N VAL A 34 11.65 15.89 22.99
CA VAL A 34 10.70 15.66 21.91
C VAL A 34 9.89 14.42 22.26
N ILE A 35 8.57 14.56 22.32
CA ILE A 35 7.64 13.48 22.64
C ILE A 35 6.77 13.26 21.41
N VAL A 36 6.74 12.02 20.93
CA VAL A 36 6.01 11.65 19.72
C VAL A 36 5.03 10.54 20.02
N ASP A 37 3.83 10.59 19.45
CA ASP A 37 2.98 9.41 19.40
C ASP A 37 3.47 8.42 18.33
N GLU A 38 2.92 7.20 18.36
CA GLU A 38 3.30 6.12 17.44
C GLU A 38 3.20 6.57 15.98
N ARG A 39 2.14 7.30 15.65
CA ARG A 39 1.91 7.81 14.29
C ARG A 39 2.91 8.88 13.87
N ALA A 40 3.22 9.83 14.75
CA ALA A 40 4.24 10.83 14.48
C ALA A 40 5.61 10.18 14.25
N LEU A 41 5.94 9.14 15.03
CA LEU A 41 7.18 8.39 14.87
C LEU A 41 7.25 7.65 13.52
N GLU A 42 6.14 7.02 13.09
CA GLU A 42 6.04 6.40 11.76
C GLU A 42 6.31 7.41 10.63
N ILE A 43 5.65 8.57 10.68
CA ILE A 43 5.81 9.62 9.66
C ILE A 43 7.23 10.16 9.65
N MET A 44 7.81 10.44 10.83
CA MET A 44 9.21 10.87 10.95
C MET A 44 10.17 9.83 10.36
N THR A 45 9.97 8.55 10.67
CA THR A 45 10.80 7.46 10.16
C THR A 45 10.68 7.34 8.64
N SER A 46 9.46 7.42 8.10
CA SER A 46 9.22 7.38 6.64
C SER A 46 9.84 8.57 5.90
N ALA A 47 9.96 9.72 6.56
CA ALA A 47 10.63 10.90 6.05
C ALA A 47 12.17 10.83 6.16
N GLY A 48 12.73 9.76 6.73
CA GLY A 48 14.17 9.66 7.02
C GLY A 48 14.63 10.58 8.15
N CYS A 49 13.71 11.01 9.03
CA CYS A 49 14.01 11.78 10.24
C CYS A 49 14.24 10.81 11.41
N HIS A 50 15.50 10.47 11.64
CA HIS A 50 15.88 9.49 12.66
C HIS A 50 16.27 10.16 13.98
N LEU A 51 16.46 9.34 15.02
CA LEU A 51 16.88 9.79 16.36
C LEU A 51 18.11 10.72 16.30
N ALA A 52 19.11 10.37 15.49
CA ALA A 52 20.33 11.17 15.35
C ALA A 52 20.04 12.59 14.82
N ASP A 53 19.11 12.74 13.87
CA ASP A 53 18.74 14.05 13.34
C ASP A 53 18.11 14.93 14.43
N VAL A 54 17.21 14.34 15.21
CA VAL A 54 16.47 15.02 16.30
C VAL A 54 17.41 15.41 17.44
N LEU A 55 18.26 14.50 17.91
CA LEU A 55 19.19 14.76 19.01
C LEU A 55 20.30 15.74 18.64
N ALA A 56 20.61 15.87 17.34
CA ALA A 56 21.55 16.88 16.87
C ALA A 56 20.99 18.32 16.94
N ARG A 57 19.69 18.51 17.24
CA ARG A 57 19.08 19.84 17.36
C ARG A 57 19.43 20.48 18.70
N GLU A 58 19.77 21.77 18.67
CA GLU A 58 20.17 22.56 19.84
C GLU A 58 19.19 22.42 21.01
N GLY A 59 19.71 22.07 22.19
CA GLY A 59 18.95 21.93 23.43
C GLY A 59 18.09 20.66 23.54
N THR A 60 18.07 19.80 22.52
CA THR A 60 17.30 18.54 22.52
C THR A 60 18.07 17.43 23.21
N MET A 61 17.49 16.81 24.23
CA MET A 61 18.13 15.70 24.95
C MET A 61 17.57 14.32 24.63
N TYR A 62 16.25 14.22 24.43
CA TYR A 62 15.58 12.94 24.22
C TYR A 62 14.48 13.03 23.16
N LEU A 63 14.26 11.88 22.52
CA LEU A 63 13.07 11.55 21.75
C LEU A 63 12.35 10.41 22.48
N GLU A 64 11.19 10.69 23.06
CA GLU A 64 10.40 9.76 23.86
C GLU A 64 9.05 9.45 23.20
N SER A 65 8.47 8.29 23.50
CA SER A 65 7.12 7.93 23.06
C SER A 65 6.06 8.42 24.04
N LEU A 66 4.96 8.96 23.51
CA LEU A 66 3.81 9.44 24.27
C LEU A 66 3.08 8.29 25.00
N GLU A 67 3.13 7.08 24.42
CA GLU A 67 2.48 5.87 24.90
C GLU A 67 3.13 5.32 26.16
N LYS A 68 4.45 5.50 26.27
CA LYS A 68 5.27 5.02 27.39
C LYS A 68 5.06 5.86 28.64
N LYS A 69 5.17 5.20 29.80
CA LYS A 69 5.18 5.88 31.10
C LYS A 69 6.52 6.61 31.27
N ARG A 70 6.47 7.94 31.23
CA ARG A 70 7.64 8.83 31.35
C ARG A 70 7.80 9.33 32.79
N SER A 71 9.05 9.59 33.19
CA SER A 71 9.34 10.20 34.49
C SER A 71 9.17 11.73 34.41
N PRO A 72 8.55 12.38 35.41
CA PRO A 72 8.45 13.84 35.45
C PRO A 72 9.83 14.51 35.43
N SER A 73 10.00 15.49 34.54
CA SER A 73 11.20 16.33 34.41
C SER A 73 10.83 17.81 34.47
N PRO A 74 10.62 18.39 35.66
CA PRO A 74 10.11 19.76 35.83
C PRO A 74 11.02 20.88 35.32
N ASN A 75 12.30 20.61 35.04
CA ASN A 75 13.28 21.58 34.52
C ASN A 75 13.41 21.55 32.98
N VAL A 76 12.55 20.80 32.30
CA VAL A 76 12.60 20.55 30.85
C VAL A 76 11.30 20.99 30.20
N GLU A 77 11.37 21.53 28.99
CA GLU A 77 10.20 21.84 28.17
C GLU A 77 9.92 20.69 27.19
N ALA A 78 8.65 20.34 27.05
CA ALA A 78 8.22 19.20 26.24
C ALA A 78 7.68 19.65 24.88
N VAL A 79 8.21 19.08 23.79
CA VAL A 79 7.81 19.34 22.41
C VAL A 79 7.04 18.13 21.90
N TYR A 80 5.73 18.26 21.77
CA TYR A 80 4.84 17.17 21.37
C TYR A 80 4.57 17.19 19.87
N PHE A 81 4.80 16.07 19.19
CA PHE A 81 4.21 15.77 17.88
C PHE A 81 3.21 14.63 18.05
N ALA A 82 1.94 14.89 17.72
CA ALA A 82 0.90 13.87 17.87
C ALA A 82 -0.24 14.08 16.88
N LEU A 83 -1.00 13.03 16.59
CA LEU A 83 -2.35 13.21 16.08
C LEU A 83 -3.28 13.70 17.20
N PRO A 84 -4.27 14.56 16.90
CA PRO A 84 -5.29 14.99 17.85
C PRO A 84 -6.31 13.87 18.05
N THR A 85 -5.90 12.75 18.65
CA THR A 85 -6.80 11.66 19.06
C THR A 85 -7.14 11.77 20.54
N GLU A 86 -8.28 11.22 20.95
CA GLU A 86 -8.68 11.21 22.37
C GLU A 86 -7.59 10.61 23.28
N ASP A 87 -6.89 9.56 22.84
CA ASP A 87 -5.81 8.97 23.65
C ASP A 87 -4.59 9.89 23.75
N SER A 88 -4.15 10.48 22.63
CA SER A 88 -3.03 11.44 22.61
C SER A 88 -3.33 12.65 23.48
N ILE A 89 -4.53 13.23 23.34
CA ILE A 89 -4.97 14.39 24.12
C ILE A 89 -5.06 14.07 25.62
N ARG A 90 -5.65 12.92 25.98
CA ARG A 90 -5.73 12.47 27.38
C ARG A 90 -4.35 12.27 28.00
N ARG A 91 -3.35 11.81 27.24
CA ARG A 91 -1.96 11.66 27.71
C ARG A 91 -1.29 13.02 27.90
N ILE A 92 -1.46 13.95 26.96
CA ILE A 92 -0.94 15.32 27.09
C ILE A 92 -1.59 16.03 28.30
N ILE A 93 -2.90 15.90 28.48
CA ILE A 93 -3.62 16.45 29.64
C ILE A 93 -3.05 15.89 30.95
N ARG A 94 -2.68 14.60 31.01
CA ARG A 94 -2.10 13.99 32.21
C ARG A 94 -0.81 14.68 32.64
N ASP A 95 -0.01 15.14 31.68
CA ASP A 95 1.28 15.77 31.92
C ASP A 95 1.15 17.21 32.44
N PHE A 96 0.01 17.87 32.19
CA PHE A 96 -0.26 19.28 32.57
C PHE A 96 -1.59 19.50 33.31
N LYS A 97 -2.10 18.45 33.98
CA LYS A 97 -3.45 18.46 34.57
C LYS A 97 -3.61 19.55 35.63
N VAL A 98 -4.71 20.30 35.56
CA VAL A 98 -5.08 21.29 36.58
C VAL A 98 -5.09 20.68 37.99
N GLY A 99 -4.49 21.39 38.95
CA GLY A 99 -4.44 20.96 40.35
C GLY A 99 -3.42 19.85 40.65
N ARG A 100 -2.50 19.57 39.71
CA ARG A 100 -1.35 18.67 39.91
C ARG A 100 -0.05 19.37 39.53
N THR A 101 1.05 18.91 40.12
CA THR A 101 2.38 19.32 39.69
C THR A 101 2.61 18.85 38.25
N PRO A 102 2.96 19.75 37.31
CA PRO A 102 3.16 19.37 35.92
C PRO A 102 4.38 18.46 35.78
N ALA A 103 4.35 17.57 34.79
CA ALA A 103 5.46 16.68 34.49
C ALA A 103 6.64 17.42 33.84
N TYR A 104 6.38 18.54 33.18
CA TYR A 104 7.36 19.34 32.45
C TYR A 104 7.19 20.83 32.79
N ALA A 105 8.23 21.64 32.58
CA ALA A 105 8.19 23.09 32.81
C ALA A 105 7.15 23.78 31.92
N ALA A 106 7.05 23.34 30.66
CA ALA A 106 6.09 23.81 29.67
C ALA A 106 5.87 22.75 28.57
N GLY A 107 4.78 22.90 27.82
CA GLY A 107 4.42 22.08 26.65
C GLY A 107 4.30 22.93 25.38
N HIS A 108 4.89 22.44 24.30
CA HIS A 108 4.74 22.93 22.94
C HIS A 108 4.03 21.86 22.12
N LEU A 109 2.77 22.10 21.75
CA LEU A 109 1.90 21.12 21.12
C LEU A 109 1.86 21.34 19.60
N PHE A 110 2.28 20.33 18.84
CA PHE A 110 2.27 20.35 17.39
C PHE A 110 1.46 19.16 16.85
N PHE A 111 0.22 19.43 16.44
CA PHE A 111 -0.68 18.39 15.96
C PHE A 111 -0.47 18.13 14.47
N LEU A 112 -0.47 16.86 14.05
CA LEU A 112 -0.21 16.49 12.66
C LEU A 112 -1.41 16.69 11.72
N SER A 113 -2.61 16.87 12.27
CA SER A 113 -3.84 17.19 11.54
C SER A 113 -4.66 18.23 12.33
N ALA A 114 -5.75 18.72 11.72
CA ALA A 114 -6.66 19.64 12.36
C ALA A 114 -7.32 19.00 13.60
N MET A 115 -7.41 19.76 14.68
CA MET A 115 -8.11 19.39 15.91
C MET A 115 -9.56 19.84 15.83
N ASP A 116 -10.49 19.05 16.36
CA ASP A 116 -11.87 19.50 16.50
C ASP A 116 -12.04 20.45 17.70
N ASP A 117 -13.03 21.34 17.62
CA ASP A 117 -13.29 22.32 18.69
C ASP A 117 -13.58 21.64 20.04
N LYS A 118 -14.20 20.45 20.01
CA LYS A 118 -14.52 19.69 21.22
C LYS A 118 -13.27 19.17 21.94
N MET A 119 -12.31 18.58 21.22
CA MET A 119 -11.05 18.15 21.84
C MET A 119 -10.23 19.36 22.28
N PHE A 120 -10.26 20.46 21.53
CA PHE A 120 -9.60 21.70 21.92
C PHE A 120 -10.15 22.26 23.24
N ASP A 121 -11.48 22.34 23.38
CA ASP A 121 -12.14 22.79 24.60
C ASP A 121 -11.87 21.85 25.79
N HIS A 122 -11.81 20.54 25.54
CA HIS A 122 -11.43 19.56 26.56
C HIS A 122 -9.97 19.75 27.03
N LEU A 123 -9.04 19.94 26.09
CA LEU A 123 -7.64 20.24 26.41
C LEU A 123 -7.51 21.55 27.20
N ARG A 124 -8.19 22.61 26.75
CA ARG A 124 -8.18 23.94 27.37
C ARG A 124 -8.75 23.94 28.79
N SER A 125 -9.84 23.23 29.03
CA SER A 125 -10.46 23.14 30.35
C SER A 125 -9.69 22.25 31.34
N SER A 126 -8.88 21.32 30.83
CA SER A 126 -8.18 20.32 31.65
C SER A 126 -6.72 20.66 31.95
N THR A 127 -6.15 21.68 31.30
CA THR A 127 -4.75 22.10 31.46
C THR A 127 -4.65 23.54 31.93
N GLU A 128 -3.58 23.89 32.66
CA GLU A 128 -3.35 25.29 33.04
C GLU A 128 -2.68 26.06 31.88
N PRO A 129 -3.25 27.18 31.40
CA PRO A 129 -2.75 27.89 30.22
C PRO A 129 -1.28 28.33 30.33
N LYS A 130 -0.80 28.59 31.55
CA LYS A 130 0.59 29.02 31.80
C LYS A 130 1.64 27.97 31.41
N TYR A 131 1.26 26.69 31.31
CA TYR A 131 2.17 25.61 30.94
C TYR A 131 2.18 25.34 29.42
N ILE A 132 1.14 25.74 28.67
CA ILE A 132 1.09 25.51 27.22
C ILE A 132 1.59 26.76 26.50
N LYS A 133 2.85 26.72 26.04
CA LYS A 133 3.52 27.88 25.40
C LYS A 133 3.17 28.04 23.92
N SER A 134 2.92 26.94 23.22
CA SER A 134 2.51 26.96 21.82
C SER A 134 1.58 25.81 21.49
N LEU A 135 0.61 26.07 20.63
CA LEU A 135 -0.24 25.06 20.01
C LEU A 135 -0.34 25.39 18.52
N LYS A 136 0.05 24.46 17.66
CA LYS A 136 -0.06 24.62 16.19
C LYS A 136 -0.48 23.32 15.52
N GLU A 137 -1.21 23.45 14.43
CA GLU A 137 -1.55 22.37 13.52
C GLU A 137 -0.57 22.38 12.35
N LEU A 138 0.05 21.24 12.05
CA LEU A 138 1.12 21.13 11.07
C LEU A 138 0.66 20.56 9.73
N PHE A 139 -0.46 19.81 9.69
CA PHE A 139 -0.99 19.20 8.47
C PHE A 139 0.06 18.31 7.77
N MET A 140 0.62 17.34 8.50
CA MET A 140 1.71 16.44 8.06
C MET A 140 1.34 14.95 8.10
N ASP A 141 0.06 14.61 8.29
CA ASP A 141 -0.40 13.22 8.22
C ASP A 141 -0.59 12.80 6.75
N PHE A 142 0.45 12.20 6.15
CA PHE A 142 0.46 11.78 4.73
C PHE A 142 0.29 10.28 4.53
N TYR A 143 0.39 9.50 5.61
CA TYR A 143 0.37 8.05 5.50
C TYR A 143 -1.09 7.57 5.54
N ALA A 144 -1.45 6.62 4.71
CA ALA A 144 -2.79 6.05 4.70
C ALA A 144 -2.60 4.54 4.80
N PHE A 145 -3.23 3.89 5.78
CA PHE A 145 -3.37 2.43 5.80
C PHE A 145 -4.86 2.15 5.97
N PHE A 146 -5.54 1.76 4.89
CA PHE A 146 -6.99 1.56 4.92
C PHE A 146 -7.43 0.34 4.12
N ASN A 147 -8.43 -0.35 4.67
CA ASN A 147 -9.13 -1.48 4.06
C ASN A 147 -10.42 -1.02 3.37
N LEU A 148 -10.32 -0.07 2.44
CA LEU A 148 -11.46 0.57 1.75
C LEU A 148 -12.41 -0.41 1.05
N TYR A 149 -11.97 -1.66 0.83
CA TYR A 149 -12.71 -2.68 0.10
C TYR A 149 -13.30 -3.78 1.00
N SER A 150 -12.97 -3.84 2.30
CA SER A 150 -13.44 -4.91 3.20
C SER A 150 -14.96 -4.86 3.46
N PRO A 151 -15.74 -5.93 3.21
CA PRO A 151 -17.20 -5.81 3.21
C PRO A 151 -17.94 -5.79 4.56
N PRO A 152 -17.49 -6.42 5.69
CA PRO A 152 -18.35 -6.52 6.88
C PRO A 152 -18.54 -5.18 7.64
N MET A 153 -17.85 -4.10 7.23
CA MET A 153 -17.88 -2.78 7.89
C MET A 153 -18.31 -1.62 6.96
N ARG A 154 -18.84 -1.95 5.77
CA ARG A 154 -19.00 -1.05 4.60
C ARG A 154 -19.77 0.25 4.80
N GLN A 155 -20.64 0.43 5.79
CA GLN A 155 -21.40 1.69 5.91
C GLN A 155 -20.97 2.55 7.11
N MET A 156 -20.80 1.97 8.31
CA MET A 156 -20.45 2.78 9.48
C MET A 156 -19.01 3.28 9.50
N ASN A 157 -18.05 2.52 8.95
CA ASN A 157 -16.64 2.91 8.97
C ASN A 157 -16.18 3.58 7.67
N GLN A 158 -16.85 3.31 6.55
CA GLN A 158 -16.50 3.92 5.27
C GLN A 158 -16.55 5.45 5.31
N HIS A 159 -17.55 6.06 5.97
CA HIS A 159 -17.61 7.51 6.12
C HIS A 159 -16.41 8.06 6.90
N LYS A 160 -16.06 7.43 8.02
CA LYS A 160 -14.90 7.83 8.82
C LYS A 160 -13.58 7.66 8.05
N GLU A 161 -13.45 6.59 7.28
CA GLU A 161 -12.28 6.35 6.43
C GLU A 161 -12.17 7.40 5.33
N ILE A 162 -13.28 7.74 4.66
CA ILE A 162 -13.33 8.81 3.65
C ILE A 162 -12.93 10.15 4.26
N ASP A 163 -13.48 10.50 5.43
CA ASP A 163 -13.14 11.73 6.15
C ASP A 163 -11.65 11.78 6.51
N THR A 164 -11.09 10.65 6.96
CA THR A 164 -9.68 10.55 7.30
C THR A 164 -8.79 10.73 6.07
N ILE A 165 -9.11 10.06 4.95
CA ILE A 165 -8.40 10.20 3.68
C ILE A 165 -8.47 11.65 3.18
N ALA A 166 -9.63 12.28 3.24
CA ALA A 166 -9.80 13.67 2.83
C ALA A 166 -8.89 14.62 3.62
N LYS A 167 -8.82 14.48 4.95
CA LYS A 167 -7.94 15.28 5.82
C LYS A 167 -6.45 15.03 5.55
N GLN A 168 -6.08 13.80 5.19
CA GLN A 168 -4.71 13.47 4.80
C GLN A 168 -4.33 14.07 3.44
N LEU A 169 -5.25 14.05 2.46
CA LEU A 169 -5.06 14.73 1.18
C LEU A 169 -4.92 16.25 1.37
N VAL A 170 -5.69 16.85 2.28
CA VAL A 170 -5.50 18.24 2.69
C VAL A 170 -4.12 18.45 3.30
N SER A 171 -3.64 17.52 4.12
CA SER A 171 -2.30 17.60 4.72
C SER A 171 -1.20 17.65 3.65
N VAL A 172 -1.30 16.82 2.62
CA VAL A 172 -0.39 16.85 1.47
C VAL A 172 -0.46 18.21 0.77
N CYS A 173 -1.66 18.70 0.46
CA CYS A 173 -1.87 19.97 -0.24
C CYS A 173 -1.36 21.17 0.57
N ALA A 174 -1.66 21.21 1.87
CA ALA A 174 -1.23 22.22 2.82
C ALA A 174 0.30 22.27 2.93
N SER A 175 0.95 21.11 3.03
CA SER A 175 2.41 21.00 3.14
C SER A 175 3.14 21.43 1.89
N LEU A 176 2.56 21.19 0.72
CA LEU A 176 3.07 21.66 -0.57
C LEU A 176 2.66 23.11 -0.88
N GLN A 177 1.81 23.71 -0.04
CA GLN A 177 1.22 25.05 -0.23
C GLN A 177 0.49 25.19 -1.57
N ILE A 178 -0.28 24.16 -1.93
CA ILE A 178 -1.04 24.13 -3.20
C ILE A 178 -2.54 23.97 -2.95
N ASN A 179 -3.35 24.71 -3.70
CA ASN A 179 -4.82 24.58 -3.72
C ASN A 179 -5.25 24.00 -5.09
N PRO A 180 -5.34 22.66 -5.22
CA PRO A 180 -5.56 22.00 -6.49
C PRO A 180 -7.02 22.06 -6.97
N ILE A 181 -7.21 21.93 -8.29
CA ILE A 181 -8.54 21.63 -8.85
C ILE A 181 -8.76 20.12 -8.68
N VAL A 182 -9.80 19.75 -7.94
CA VAL A 182 -10.13 18.35 -7.65
C VAL A 182 -10.98 17.77 -8.78
N SER A 183 -10.59 16.58 -9.23
CA SER A 183 -11.31 15.75 -10.21
C SER A 183 -11.33 14.31 -9.73
N TYR A 184 -12.29 13.53 -10.22
CA TYR A 184 -12.45 12.16 -9.77
C TYR A 184 -12.94 11.22 -10.86
N TYR A 185 -12.65 9.93 -10.75
CA TYR A 185 -13.23 8.91 -11.61
C TYR A 185 -14.73 8.73 -11.30
N ARG A 186 -15.59 8.97 -12.29
CA ARG A 186 -17.02 8.70 -12.20
C ARG A 186 -17.31 7.29 -12.69
N SER A 187 -17.46 6.35 -11.75
CA SER A 187 -17.94 5.01 -12.07
C SER A 187 -19.37 5.05 -12.63
N SER A 188 -19.61 4.19 -13.61
CA SER A 188 -20.93 3.95 -14.17
C SER A 188 -21.83 3.09 -13.28
N ASP A 189 -21.23 2.34 -12.35
CA ASP A 189 -21.97 1.64 -11.31
C ASP A 189 -22.24 2.58 -10.14
N LEU A 190 -23.52 2.84 -9.86
CA LEU A 190 -23.96 3.71 -8.77
C LEU A 190 -23.57 3.17 -7.38
N ASN A 191 -23.22 1.88 -7.27
CA ASN A 191 -22.72 1.29 -6.04
C ASN A 191 -21.21 1.52 -5.84
N MET A 192 -20.49 1.95 -6.89
CA MET A 192 -19.03 2.14 -6.88
C MET A 192 -18.66 3.63 -6.91
N GLN A 193 -19.14 4.39 -5.92
CA GLN A 193 -18.98 5.86 -5.86
C GLN A 193 -17.86 6.33 -4.92
N MET A 194 -16.90 5.45 -4.60
CA MET A 194 -15.82 5.74 -3.65
C MET A 194 -15.01 6.98 -4.07
N SER A 195 -14.54 7.01 -5.32
CA SER A 195 -13.79 8.15 -5.87
C SER A 195 -14.53 9.48 -5.72
N LYS A 196 -15.84 9.49 -5.99
CA LYS A 196 -16.70 10.68 -5.86
C LYS A 196 -16.79 11.15 -4.41
N ASN A 197 -17.06 10.22 -3.48
CA ASN A 197 -17.26 10.57 -2.08
C ASN A 197 -15.98 11.13 -1.44
N ILE A 198 -14.82 10.55 -1.75
CA ILE A 198 -13.52 11.07 -1.30
C ILE A 198 -13.27 12.45 -1.91
N ALA A 199 -13.53 12.64 -3.21
CA ALA A 199 -13.30 13.92 -3.87
C ALA A 199 -14.18 15.06 -3.37
N MET A 200 -15.46 14.81 -3.12
CA MET A 200 -16.36 15.82 -2.57
C MET A 200 -15.96 16.19 -1.14
N THR A 201 -15.61 15.21 -0.31
CA THR A 201 -15.16 15.45 1.07
C THR A 201 -13.83 16.21 1.10
N ALA A 202 -12.87 15.80 0.26
CA ALA A 202 -11.59 16.50 0.12
C ALA A 202 -11.76 17.93 -0.40
N GLN A 203 -12.69 18.18 -1.33
CA GLN A 203 -13.00 19.52 -1.83
C GLN A 203 -13.51 20.41 -0.69
N MET A 204 -14.46 19.93 0.12
CA MET A 204 -15.00 20.67 1.26
C MET A 204 -13.91 21.03 2.28
N GLU A 205 -13.05 20.07 2.64
CA GLU A 205 -11.95 20.29 3.59
C GLU A 205 -10.87 21.24 3.01
N LEU A 206 -10.58 21.15 1.71
CA LEU A 206 -9.66 22.08 1.02
C LEU A 206 -10.22 23.51 1.00
N ASP A 207 -11.51 23.69 0.73
CA ASP A 207 -12.14 25.01 0.66
C ASP A 207 -12.15 25.70 2.03
N GLU A 208 -12.34 24.94 3.11
CA GLU A 208 -12.23 25.49 4.47
C GLU A 208 -10.77 25.85 4.82
N TYR A 209 -9.80 24.97 4.52
CA TYR A 209 -8.39 25.25 4.79
C TYR A 209 -7.84 26.45 3.99
N PHE A 210 -8.19 26.55 2.70
CA PHE A 210 -7.74 27.63 1.81
C PHE A 210 -8.69 28.82 1.75
N LYS A 211 -9.65 28.92 2.67
CA LYS A 211 -10.61 30.02 2.71
C LYS A 211 -9.91 31.38 2.74
N GLY A 212 -10.24 32.23 1.76
CA GLY A 212 -9.63 33.56 1.60
C GLY A 212 -8.21 33.56 1.01
N GLN A 213 -7.63 32.39 0.71
CA GLN A 213 -6.32 32.29 0.06
C GLN A 213 -6.48 32.14 -1.46
N PRO A 214 -5.79 32.96 -2.28
CA PRO A 214 -5.86 32.79 -3.73
C PRO A 214 -5.16 31.50 -4.17
N ARG A 215 -5.67 30.86 -5.23
CA ARG A 215 -4.96 29.77 -5.92
C ARG A 215 -3.73 30.34 -6.64
N ILE A 216 -2.53 29.95 -6.23
CA ILE A 216 -1.23 30.43 -6.76
C ILE A 216 -0.58 29.33 -7.62
N GLY A 217 0.01 29.69 -8.77
CA GLY A 217 0.78 28.78 -9.64
C GLY A 217 0.81 29.18 -11.12
N LEU A 218 1.86 28.80 -11.86
CA LEU A 218 1.95 29.04 -13.33
C LEU A 218 0.89 28.24 -14.11
N LYS A 219 0.69 26.97 -13.72
CA LYS A 219 -0.47 26.14 -14.08
C LYS A 219 -1.18 25.72 -12.80
N GLN A 220 -2.50 25.58 -12.86
CA GLN A 220 -3.29 25.15 -11.72
C GLN A 220 -2.90 23.71 -11.35
N PRO A 221 -2.55 23.41 -10.10
CA PRO A 221 -2.29 22.05 -9.68
C PRO A 221 -3.57 21.22 -9.75
N HIS A 222 -3.45 19.93 -10.05
CA HIS A 222 -4.58 19.01 -10.14
C HIS A 222 -4.52 17.98 -9.01
N LEU A 223 -5.66 17.69 -8.39
CA LEU A 223 -5.84 16.54 -7.51
C LEU A 223 -6.83 15.60 -8.21
N VAL A 224 -6.41 14.37 -8.46
CA VAL A 224 -7.19 13.37 -9.20
C VAL A 224 -7.40 12.19 -8.29
N ILE A 225 -8.66 11.85 -8.04
CA ILE A 225 -9.03 10.76 -7.15
C ILE A 225 -9.65 9.65 -7.98
N ILE A 226 -9.01 8.50 -7.99
CA ILE A 226 -9.49 7.28 -8.63
C ILE A 226 -9.59 6.16 -7.60
N ASP A 227 -10.15 5.02 -7.99
CA ASP A 227 -10.28 3.86 -7.13
C ASP A 227 -10.02 2.57 -7.90
N ARG A 228 -9.73 1.48 -7.18
CA ARG A 228 -9.24 0.22 -7.76
C ARG A 228 -10.20 -0.44 -8.75
N SER A 229 -11.50 -0.09 -8.73
CA SER A 229 -12.49 -0.59 -9.70
C SER A 229 -12.19 -0.13 -11.14
N LEU A 230 -11.41 0.93 -11.30
CA LEU A 230 -11.05 1.48 -12.62
C LEU A 230 -10.10 0.56 -13.40
N ASP A 231 -9.21 -0.15 -12.71
CA ASP A 231 -8.21 -1.02 -13.34
C ASP A 231 -7.92 -2.22 -12.41
N PRO A 232 -8.75 -3.27 -12.44
CA PRO A 232 -8.50 -4.46 -11.65
C PRO A 232 -7.38 -5.35 -12.23
N ILE A 233 -6.88 -5.06 -13.45
CA ILE A 233 -5.92 -5.90 -14.17
C ILE A 233 -4.49 -5.61 -13.72
N THR A 234 -4.08 -4.34 -13.64
CA THR A 234 -2.70 -3.96 -13.31
C THR A 234 -2.16 -4.65 -12.04
N PRO A 235 -2.92 -4.76 -10.93
CA PRO A 235 -2.46 -5.47 -9.73
C PRO A 235 -2.27 -6.97 -9.87
N ILE A 236 -2.79 -7.59 -10.93
CA ILE A 236 -2.75 -9.05 -11.16
C ILE A 236 -1.60 -9.43 -12.11
N LEU A 237 -1.12 -8.51 -12.95
CA LEU A 237 -0.08 -8.81 -13.94
C LEU A 237 1.29 -9.02 -13.30
N HIS A 238 2.06 -10.00 -13.79
CA HIS A 238 3.48 -10.08 -13.49
C HIS A 238 4.20 -8.86 -14.09
N ASP A 239 5.02 -8.20 -13.28
CA ASP A 239 5.83 -7.05 -13.70
C ASP A 239 7.28 -7.49 -13.95
N PHE A 240 7.92 -6.95 -14.99
CA PHE A 240 9.31 -7.29 -15.38
C PHE A 240 10.30 -6.14 -15.13
N TYR A 241 9.87 -5.12 -14.41
CA TYR A 241 10.72 -4.05 -13.93
C TYR A 241 11.21 -4.35 -12.51
N TYR A 242 12.44 -3.97 -12.19
CA TYR A 242 13.18 -4.44 -11.01
C TYR A 242 12.35 -4.46 -9.71
N GLN A 243 11.80 -3.32 -9.31
CA GLN A 243 11.07 -3.18 -8.05
C GLN A 243 9.75 -3.96 -8.03
N GLY A 244 9.00 -3.94 -9.14
CA GLY A 244 7.75 -4.71 -9.24
C GLY A 244 8.02 -6.22 -9.25
N LEU A 245 9.05 -6.65 -9.98
CA LEU A 245 9.44 -8.05 -10.11
C LEU A 245 9.91 -8.65 -8.78
N LEU A 246 10.84 -7.98 -8.09
CA LEU A 246 11.40 -8.52 -6.85
C LEU A 246 10.35 -8.60 -5.73
N THR A 247 9.40 -7.66 -5.68
CA THR A 247 8.34 -7.65 -4.65
C THR A 247 7.20 -8.61 -4.96
N ASP A 248 7.05 -9.05 -6.21
CA ASP A 248 6.12 -10.11 -6.61
C ASP A 248 6.72 -11.50 -6.35
N LEU A 249 8.02 -11.69 -6.63
CA LEU A 249 8.64 -13.03 -6.61
C LEU A 249 9.38 -13.39 -5.32
N LEU A 250 9.97 -12.42 -4.63
CA LEU A 250 10.85 -12.66 -3.49
C LEU A 250 10.19 -12.26 -2.17
N PRO A 251 10.58 -12.90 -1.04
CA PRO A 251 10.03 -12.58 0.28
C PRO A 251 10.60 -11.27 0.84
N ILE A 252 10.10 -10.13 0.37
CA ILE A 252 10.47 -8.82 0.88
C ILE A 252 9.67 -8.50 2.15
N LYS A 253 10.37 -8.36 3.28
CA LYS A 253 9.76 -7.99 4.57
C LYS A 253 9.61 -6.48 4.68
N ASP A 254 8.54 -6.02 5.31
CA ASP A 254 8.23 -4.60 5.52
C ASP A 254 8.24 -3.74 4.24
N GLY A 255 8.08 -4.36 3.06
CA GLY A 255 8.09 -3.70 1.76
C GLY A 255 9.47 -3.29 1.22
N ASN A 256 10.55 -3.39 2.00
CA ASN A 256 11.89 -2.97 1.56
C ASN A 256 13.08 -3.78 2.13
N LYS A 257 12.86 -4.80 2.96
CA LYS A 257 13.94 -5.60 3.55
C LYS A 257 14.07 -6.93 2.84
N TYR A 258 15.27 -7.21 2.35
CA TYR A 258 15.62 -8.46 1.69
C TYR A 258 16.65 -9.22 2.52
N GLU A 259 16.31 -10.44 2.93
CA GLU A 259 17.21 -11.32 3.67
C GLU A 259 17.99 -12.20 2.69
N TYR A 260 19.31 -12.23 2.84
CA TYR A 260 20.18 -13.03 1.98
C TYR A 260 21.33 -13.65 2.79
N SER A 261 21.77 -14.82 2.34
CA SER A 261 22.95 -15.47 2.90
C SER A 261 24.22 -14.88 2.28
N SER A 262 25.15 -14.48 3.13
CA SER A 262 26.49 -14.02 2.76
C SER A 262 27.54 -14.80 3.55
N PHE A 263 28.82 -14.69 3.20
CA PHE A 263 29.90 -15.27 3.99
C PHE A 263 30.52 -14.21 4.89
N GLY A 264 30.66 -14.53 6.18
CA GLY A 264 31.37 -13.70 7.15
C GLY A 264 32.87 -13.64 6.88
N GLN A 265 33.59 -12.77 7.59
CA GLN A 265 35.07 -12.67 7.47
C GLN A 265 35.78 -13.97 7.85
N ASP A 266 35.12 -14.82 8.64
CA ASP A 266 35.52 -16.16 9.07
C ASP A 266 35.16 -17.27 8.05
N GLY A 267 34.52 -16.92 6.94
CA GLY A 267 34.07 -17.86 5.90
C GLY A 267 32.81 -18.66 6.28
N GLN A 268 32.19 -18.38 7.43
CA GLN A 268 30.93 -19.00 7.82
C GLN A 268 29.74 -18.32 7.13
N PRO A 269 28.69 -19.06 6.75
CA PRO A 269 27.46 -18.43 6.27
C PRO A 269 26.84 -17.57 7.37
N CYS A 270 26.53 -16.32 7.04
CA CYS A 270 25.85 -15.35 7.88
C CYS A 270 24.63 -14.81 7.14
N GLU A 271 23.52 -14.61 7.86
CA GLU A 271 22.35 -13.94 7.32
C GLU A 271 22.54 -12.43 7.41
N LYS A 272 22.34 -11.74 6.27
CA LYS A 272 22.37 -10.29 6.18
C LYS A 272 21.02 -9.77 5.71
N VAL A 273 20.70 -8.55 6.10
CA VAL A 273 19.49 -7.83 5.68
C VAL A 273 19.92 -6.65 4.81
N ALA A 274 19.51 -6.65 3.54
CA ALA A 274 19.61 -5.49 2.68
C ALA A 274 18.35 -4.63 2.81
N VAL A 275 18.52 -3.33 2.99
CA VAL A 275 17.44 -2.34 2.96
C VAL A 275 17.43 -1.67 1.58
N LEU A 276 16.31 -1.80 0.88
CA LEU A 276 16.07 -1.30 -0.48
C LEU A 276 15.34 0.04 -0.43
N ASP A 277 16.07 1.14 -0.27
CA ASP A 277 15.51 2.48 -0.11
C ASP A 277 16.24 3.54 -0.95
N GLU A 278 15.84 4.80 -0.82
CA GLU A 278 16.43 5.93 -1.55
C GLU A 278 17.87 6.25 -1.14
N ASN A 279 18.36 5.73 -0.01
CA ASN A 279 19.76 5.89 0.40
C ASN A 279 20.69 5.02 -0.45
N ASP A 280 20.16 3.92 -0.99
CA ASP A 280 20.85 3.08 -1.96
C ASP A 280 20.75 3.69 -3.38
N LYS A 281 21.82 4.37 -3.79
CA LYS A 281 21.90 5.01 -5.12
C LYS A 281 21.80 4.01 -6.28
N THR A 282 22.24 2.77 -6.06
CA THR A 282 22.13 1.72 -7.08
C THR A 282 20.66 1.32 -7.23
N TYR A 283 19.98 1.06 -6.12
CA TYR A 283 18.54 0.79 -6.10
C TYR A 283 17.73 1.91 -6.75
N ALA A 284 17.93 3.17 -6.34
CA ALA A 284 17.23 4.33 -6.88
C ALA A 284 17.38 4.46 -8.40
N LYS A 285 18.53 4.04 -8.95
CA LYS A 285 18.81 4.06 -10.38
C LYS A 285 18.17 2.90 -11.15
N ILE A 286 18.06 1.71 -10.56
CA ILE A 286 17.57 0.50 -11.26
C ILE A 286 16.11 0.16 -10.97
N ARG A 287 15.49 0.69 -9.92
CA ARG A 287 14.16 0.28 -9.45
C ARG A 287 13.05 0.36 -10.50
N HIS A 288 13.16 1.30 -11.43
CA HIS A 288 12.18 1.54 -12.50
C HIS A 288 12.71 1.07 -13.86
N SER A 289 13.82 0.35 -13.89
CA SER A 289 14.40 -0.19 -15.12
C SER A 289 13.89 -1.60 -15.35
N HIS A 290 13.71 -1.94 -16.63
CA HIS A 290 13.38 -3.30 -17.02
C HIS A 290 14.51 -4.25 -16.60
N ILE A 291 14.19 -5.49 -16.24
CA ILE A 291 15.16 -6.45 -15.69
C ILE A 291 16.37 -6.66 -16.62
N THR A 292 16.17 -6.63 -17.94
CA THR A 292 17.25 -6.73 -18.93
C THR A 292 18.25 -5.58 -18.81
N ASP A 293 17.79 -4.35 -18.62
CA ASP A 293 18.69 -3.20 -18.50
C ASP A 293 19.29 -3.09 -17.11
N CYS A 294 18.62 -3.61 -16.09
CA CYS A 294 19.22 -3.82 -14.77
C CYS A 294 20.45 -4.73 -14.87
N ILE A 295 20.33 -5.87 -15.56
CA ILE A 295 21.45 -6.80 -15.74
C ILE A 295 22.60 -6.11 -16.47
N LYS A 296 22.31 -5.44 -17.60
CA LYS A 296 23.34 -4.70 -18.35
C LYS A 296 24.02 -3.66 -17.46
N PHE A 297 23.24 -2.84 -16.77
CA PHE A 297 23.76 -1.81 -15.87
C PHE A 297 24.65 -2.40 -14.78
N LEU A 298 24.19 -3.42 -14.08
CA LEU A 298 24.94 -4.05 -12.99
C LEU A 298 26.24 -4.69 -13.49
N LYS A 299 26.20 -5.39 -14.63
CA LYS A 299 27.39 -6.01 -15.23
C LYS A 299 28.43 -4.97 -15.66
N THR A 300 28.01 -3.96 -16.43
CA THR A 300 28.92 -2.90 -16.88
C THR A 300 29.57 -2.17 -15.71
N ASN A 301 28.84 -1.89 -14.62
CA ASN A 301 29.44 -1.22 -13.45
C ASN A 301 30.43 -2.12 -12.69
N VAL A 302 30.23 -3.44 -12.69
CA VAL A 302 31.20 -4.39 -12.13
C VAL A 302 32.45 -4.47 -13.01
N ASP A 303 32.28 -4.52 -14.34
CA ASP A 303 33.39 -4.58 -15.29
C ASP A 303 34.23 -3.29 -15.27
N ASP A 304 33.59 -2.12 -15.35
CA ASP A 304 34.23 -0.80 -15.25
C ASP A 304 35.01 -0.66 -13.92
N PHE A 305 34.49 -1.26 -12.85
CA PHE A 305 35.15 -1.29 -11.55
C PHE A 305 36.41 -2.17 -11.57
N VAL A 306 36.32 -3.38 -12.13
CA VAL A 306 37.48 -4.28 -12.25
C VAL A 306 38.58 -3.61 -13.06
N GLU A 307 38.22 -2.98 -14.18
CA GLU A 307 39.16 -2.29 -15.05
C GLU A 307 39.81 -1.09 -14.34
N SER A 308 39.02 -0.27 -13.63
CA SER A 308 39.52 0.85 -12.82
C SER A 308 40.46 0.42 -11.69
N ALA A 309 40.20 -0.73 -11.07
CA ALA A 309 41.05 -1.29 -10.03
C ALA A 309 42.38 -1.81 -10.60
N MET A 310 42.35 -2.45 -11.77
CA MET A 310 43.55 -2.96 -12.45
C MET A 310 44.44 -1.84 -13.02
N GLN A 311 43.86 -0.73 -13.46
CA GLN A 311 44.63 0.43 -13.97
C GLN A 311 45.39 1.19 -12.87
N LYS A 312 44.93 1.13 -11.61
CA LYS A 312 45.54 1.84 -10.47
C LYS A 312 46.49 0.99 -9.64
N SER A 313 46.59 -0.30 -9.92
CA SER A 313 47.53 -1.21 -9.27
C SER A 313 48.85 -1.30 -10.03
N ALA A 314 49.98 -1.25 -9.31
CA ALA A 314 51.31 -1.52 -9.88
C ALA A 314 51.62 -3.03 -10.04
N SER A 315 50.68 -3.90 -9.64
CA SER A 315 50.80 -5.36 -9.69
C SER A 315 50.20 -5.92 -10.98
N SER A 316 50.93 -6.83 -11.65
CA SER A 316 50.45 -7.56 -12.83
C SER A 316 49.47 -8.70 -12.48
N ASN A 317 49.30 -9.01 -11.20
CA ASN A 317 48.39 -10.05 -10.73
C ASN A 317 47.03 -9.45 -10.32
N GLN A 318 45.99 -9.84 -11.05
CA GLN A 318 44.61 -9.38 -10.85
C GLN A 318 44.10 -9.54 -9.41
N LEU A 319 44.47 -10.63 -8.71
CA LEU A 319 44.01 -10.90 -7.35
C LEU A 319 44.70 -10.03 -6.28
N ASP A 320 45.97 -9.68 -6.48
CA ASP A 320 46.74 -8.85 -5.54
C ASP A 320 46.39 -7.36 -5.73
N ALA A 321 46.21 -6.93 -6.98
CA ALA A 321 45.68 -5.61 -7.34
C ALA A 321 44.30 -5.33 -6.71
N ILE A 322 43.39 -6.30 -6.79
CA ILE A 322 42.05 -6.19 -6.21
C ILE A 322 42.14 -6.15 -4.67
N ARG A 323 42.97 -6.97 -4.03
CA ARG A 323 43.15 -6.96 -2.57
C ARG A 323 43.75 -5.64 -2.05
N GLU A 324 44.76 -5.11 -2.73
CA GLU A 324 45.45 -3.88 -2.34
C GLU A 324 44.55 -2.64 -2.48
N GLN A 325 43.79 -2.54 -3.56
CA GLN A 325 42.80 -1.46 -3.74
C GLN A 325 41.59 -1.61 -2.81
N MET A 326 41.15 -2.84 -2.49
CA MET A 326 40.07 -3.09 -1.52
C MET A 326 40.42 -2.64 -0.10
N ALA A 327 41.70 -2.59 0.27
CA ALA A 327 42.15 -2.08 1.56
C ALA A 327 42.25 -0.54 1.61
N MET A 328 42.39 0.13 0.46
CA MET A 328 42.72 1.55 0.38
C MET A 328 41.52 2.50 0.39
N LEU A 329 40.31 2.05 0.04
CA LEU A 329 39.16 2.94 -0.12
C LEU A 329 37.82 2.35 0.43
N PRO A 330 37.39 2.75 1.64
CA PRO A 330 36.18 2.25 2.29
C PRO A 330 34.88 2.45 1.48
N GLN A 331 34.77 3.58 0.76
CA GLN A 331 33.61 3.89 -0.10
C GLN A 331 33.39 2.85 -1.22
N PHE A 332 34.43 2.09 -1.60
CA PHE A 332 34.33 1.09 -2.66
C PHE A 332 33.84 -0.26 -2.14
N GLN A 333 34.11 -0.59 -0.87
CA GLN A 333 33.54 -1.79 -0.25
C GLN A 333 32.02 -1.70 -0.20
N GLU A 334 31.50 -0.53 0.20
CA GLU A 334 30.06 -0.27 0.27
C GLU A 334 29.38 -0.40 -1.10
N ASN A 335 29.91 0.26 -2.15
CA ASN A 335 29.35 0.16 -3.50
C ASN A 335 29.41 -1.27 -4.07
N LYS A 336 30.50 -2.01 -3.82
CA LYS A 336 30.63 -3.42 -4.24
C LYS A 336 29.58 -4.29 -3.57
N GLU A 337 29.36 -4.12 -2.27
CA GLU A 337 28.32 -4.86 -1.55
C GLU A 337 26.94 -4.57 -2.12
N LYS A 338 26.62 -3.30 -2.41
CA LYS A 338 25.34 -2.93 -3.06
C LYS A 338 25.15 -3.61 -4.42
N PHE A 339 26.14 -3.52 -5.32
CA PHE A 339 26.04 -4.18 -6.63
C PHE A 339 25.89 -5.70 -6.51
N SER A 340 26.64 -6.33 -5.60
CA SER A 340 26.59 -7.78 -5.37
C SER A 340 25.20 -8.22 -4.89
N VAL A 341 24.60 -7.48 -3.97
CA VAL A 341 23.24 -7.73 -3.49
C VAL A 341 22.22 -7.63 -4.62
N HIS A 342 22.27 -6.54 -5.41
CA HIS A 342 21.33 -6.38 -6.52
C HIS A 342 21.50 -7.44 -7.61
N LEU A 343 22.73 -7.87 -7.90
CA LEU A 343 23.00 -8.95 -8.84
C LEU A 343 22.46 -10.29 -8.33
N ALA A 344 22.61 -10.58 -7.03
CA ALA A 344 22.04 -11.76 -6.40
C ALA A 344 20.50 -11.77 -6.51
N ILE A 345 19.84 -10.66 -6.19
CA ILE A 345 18.38 -10.49 -6.35
C ILE A 345 17.96 -10.77 -7.80
N VAL A 346 18.65 -10.18 -8.78
CA VAL A 346 18.34 -10.39 -10.19
C VAL A 346 18.49 -11.85 -10.60
N ASN A 347 19.57 -12.52 -10.18
CA ASN A 347 19.78 -13.93 -10.50
C ASN A 347 18.70 -14.82 -9.90
N GLU A 348 18.33 -14.59 -8.64
CA GLU A 348 17.25 -15.34 -7.99
C GLU A 348 15.91 -15.15 -8.71
N CYS A 349 15.56 -13.92 -9.08
CA CYS A 349 14.37 -13.64 -9.91
C CYS A 349 14.41 -14.40 -11.24
N LEU A 350 15.55 -14.46 -11.92
CA LEU A 350 15.68 -15.13 -13.22
C LEU A 350 15.58 -16.65 -13.11
N GLU A 351 16.14 -17.24 -12.05
CA GLU A 351 15.95 -18.65 -11.73
C GLU A 351 14.48 -18.96 -11.45
N TYR A 352 13.81 -18.09 -10.68
CA TYR A 352 12.38 -18.19 -10.38
C TYR A 352 11.52 -18.14 -11.65
N ILE A 353 11.75 -17.15 -12.51
CA ILE A 353 11.08 -16.98 -13.81
C ILE A 353 11.20 -18.24 -14.66
N LYS A 354 12.41 -18.81 -14.72
CA LYS A 354 12.69 -20.00 -15.52
C LYS A 354 12.01 -21.24 -14.94
N HIS A 355 12.12 -21.46 -13.62
CA HIS A 355 11.58 -22.63 -12.96
C HIS A 355 10.04 -22.69 -13.05
N HIS A 356 9.38 -21.53 -12.99
CA HIS A 356 7.92 -21.43 -12.98
C HIS A 356 7.29 -21.03 -14.32
N ARG A 357 8.07 -21.08 -15.42
CA ARG A 357 7.63 -20.71 -16.77
C ARG A 357 6.96 -19.33 -16.86
N LEU A 358 7.41 -18.37 -16.04
CA LEU A 358 6.74 -17.08 -15.92
C LEU A 358 6.76 -16.26 -17.21
N VAL A 359 7.71 -16.50 -18.11
CA VAL A 359 7.71 -15.89 -19.45
C VAL A 359 6.47 -16.29 -20.24
N ASP A 360 6.15 -17.59 -20.27
CA ASP A 360 5.03 -18.13 -21.02
C ASP A 360 3.70 -17.69 -20.38
N VAL A 361 3.61 -17.82 -19.05
CA VAL A 361 2.45 -17.38 -18.26
C VAL A 361 2.19 -15.89 -18.49
N SER A 362 3.22 -15.05 -18.36
CA SER A 362 3.10 -13.61 -18.57
C SER A 362 2.77 -13.28 -20.02
N GLY A 363 3.26 -14.06 -20.99
CA GLY A 363 2.86 -13.94 -22.40
C GLY A 363 1.35 -14.05 -22.58
N LEU A 364 0.72 -15.03 -21.92
CA LEU A 364 -0.73 -15.16 -21.90
C LEU A 364 -1.40 -14.05 -21.09
N GLU A 365 -0.89 -13.67 -19.92
CA GLU A 365 -1.42 -12.54 -19.13
C GLU A 365 -1.50 -11.26 -19.96
N GLN A 366 -0.42 -10.92 -20.66
CA GLN A 366 -0.38 -9.76 -21.55
C GLN A 366 -1.36 -9.92 -22.72
N SER A 367 -1.52 -11.13 -23.25
CA SER A 367 -2.45 -11.36 -24.35
C SER A 367 -3.91 -11.20 -23.92
N LEU A 368 -4.26 -11.69 -22.74
CA LEU A 368 -5.58 -11.50 -22.14
C LEU A 368 -5.82 -10.02 -21.82
N ALA A 369 -4.85 -9.34 -21.19
CA ALA A 369 -4.98 -7.96 -20.76
C ALA A 369 -5.09 -6.97 -21.94
N THR A 370 -4.37 -7.23 -23.04
CA THR A 370 -4.42 -6.40 -24.26
C THR A 370 -5.51 -6.84 -25.25
N GLY A 371 -6.07 -8.04 -25.07
CA GLY A 371 -7.00 -8.65 -26.01
C GLY A 371 -6.35 -9.12 -27.32
N GLN A 372 -5.03 -9.12 -27.42
CA GLN A 372 -4.26 -9.46 -28.62
C GLN A 372 -3.11 -10.42 -28.29
N LEU A 373 -2.89 -11.41 -29.13
CA LEU A 373 -1.69 -12.26 -29.08
C LEU A 373 -0.42 -11.42 -29.27
N ALA A 374 0.74 -12.00 -29.00
CA ALA A 374 2.03 -11.35 -29.26
C ALA A 374 2.22 -10.94 -30.73
N SER A 375 1.55 -11.64 -31.66
CA SER A 375 1.49 -11.31 -33.09
C SER A 375 0.61 -10.09 -33.43
N GLY A 376 -0.12 -9.52 -32.47
CA GLY A 376 -1.14 -8.50 -32.70
C GLY A 376 -2.50 -9.04 -33.15
N GLU A 377 -2.61 -10.36 -33.38
CA GLU A 377 -3.88 -10.99 -33.75
C GLU A 377 -4.88 -10.97 -32.58
N THR A 378 -6.16 -10.73 -32.90
CA THR A 378 -7.27 -10.83 -31.93
C THR A 378 -7.93 -12.21 -32.07
N PRO A 379 -7.63 -13.17 -31.16
CA PRO A 379 -8.18 -14.51 -31.28
C PRO A 379 -9.68 -14.51 -30.96
N LYS A 380 -10.41 -15.49 -31.49
CA LYS A 380 -11.87 -15.62 -31.25
C LYS A 380 -12.18 -16.05 -29.81
N SER A 381 -11.31 -16.84 -29.21
CA SER A 381 -11.34 -17.23 -27.80
C SER A 381 -9.90 -17.43 -27.33
N PHE A 382 -9.67 -17.21 -26.03
CA PHE A 382 -8.41 -17.51 -25.35
C PHE A 382 -8.44 -18.85 -24.59
N ASP A 383 -9.52 -19.64 -24.71
CA ASP A 383 -9.62 -20.95 -24.04
C ASP A 383 -8.45 -21.88 -24.43
N PRO A 384 -8.11 -22.06 -25.73
CA PRO A 384 -7.04 -22.99 -26.13
C PRO A 384 -5.67 -22.62 -25.55
N GLU A 385 -5.41 -21.32 -25.37
CA GLU A 385 -4.17 -20.81 -24.80
C GLU A 385 -4.15 -20.93 -23.28
N LEU A 386 -5.31 -20.78 -22.61
CA LEU A 386 -5.43 -20.85 -21.15
C LEU A 386 -5.31 -22.27 -20.60
N LEU A 387 -6.04 -23.23 -21.19
CA LEU A 387 -6.20 -24.57 -20.64
C LEU A 387 -4.86 -25.29 -20.34
N PRO A 388 -3.81 -25.21 -21.20
CA PRO A 388 -2.52 -25.87 -20.94
C PRO A 388 -1.80 -25.39 -19.68
N PHE A 389 -2.07 -24.17 -19.19
CA PHE A 389 -1.42 -23.67 -17.98
C PHE A 389 -2.14 -24.10 -16.69
N LEU A 390 -3.42 -24.48 -16.78
CA LEU A 390 -4.22 -24.80 -15.60
C LEU A 390 -3.85 -26.15 -14.98
N ASP A 391 -3.32 -27.10 -15.75
CA ASP A 391 -2.90 -28.41 -15.24
C ASP A 391 -1.38 -28.63 -15.21
N ASP A 392 -0.57 -27.71 -15.75
CA ASP A 392 0.90 -27.82 -15.80
C ASP A 392 1.54 -27.74 -14.40
N PRO A 393 2.22 -28.82 -13.93
CA PRO A 393 2.84 -28.86 -12.61
C PRO A 393 3.94 -27.82 -12.37
N ASN A 394 4.51 -27.23 -13.43
CA ASN A 394 5.53 -26.19 -13.31
C ASN A 394 4.94 -24.79 -13.07
N VAL A 395 3.64 -24.61 -13.33
CA VAL A 395 2.91 -23.35 -13.09
C VAL A 395 2.35 -23.35 -11.67
N ARG A 396 2.69 -22.34 -10.87
CA ARG A 396 2.24 -22.24 -9.47
C ARG A 396 0.73 -22.05 -9.41
N MET A 397 0.10 -22.50 -8.33
CA MET A 397 -1.34 -22.31 -8.14
C MET A 397 -1.74 -20.84 -8.21
N ILE A 398 -0.97 -19.94 -7.58
CA ILE A 398 -1.24 -18.50 -7.61
C ILE A 398 -1.25 -17.94 -9.04
N ASP A 399 -0.36 -18.42 -9.90
CA ASP A 399 -0.28 -17.98 -11.30
C ASP A 399 -1.47 -18.48 -12.13
N ARG A 400 -1.93 -19.71 -11.86
CA ARG A 400 -3.18 -20.23 -12.45
C ARG A 400 -4.38 -19.38 -12.04
N ILE A 401 -4.45 -18.97 -10.77
CA ILE A 401 -5.50 -18.07 -10.29
C ILE A 401 -5.39 -16.71 -10.97
N ARG A 402 -4.18 -16.12 -11.11
CA ARG A 402 -3.96 -14.84 -11.84
C ARG A 402 -4.47 -14.92 -13.28
N LEU A 403 -4.11 -15.97 -14.00
CA LEU A 403 -4.61 -16.22 -15.36
C LEU A 403 -6.13 -16.31 -15.40
N MET A 404 -6.75 -17.07 -14.48
CA MET A 404 -8.21 -17.16 -14.40
C MET A 404 -8.86 -15.82 -14.05
N MET A 405 -8.27 -15.02 -13.16
CA MET A 405 -8.79 -13.70 -12.82
C MET A 405 -8.79 -12.76 -14.04
N ILE A 406 -7.67 -12.67 -14.75
CA ILE A 406 -7.57 -11.82 -15.95
C ILE A 406 -8.52 -12.34 -17.03
N PHE A 407 -8.61 -13.66 -17.20
CA PHE A 407 -9.56 -14.29 -18.12
C PHE A 407 -11.01 -13.96 -17.76
N PHE A 408 -11.39 -14.00 -16.48
CA PHE A 408 -12.75 -13.66 -16.03
C PHE A 408 -13.09 -12.18 -16.21
N ILE A 409 -12.12 -11.29 -15.96
CA ILE A 409 -12.26 -9.85 -16.20
C ILE A 409 -12.48 -9.57 -17.69
N THR A 410 -11.75 -10.27 -18.58
CA THR A 410 -11.66 -9.95 -20.00
C THR A 410 -12.68 -10.69 -20.86
N GLN A 411 -13.05 -11.93 -20.52
CA GLN A 411 -13.90 -12.80 -21.34
C GLN A 411 -15.34 -12.98 -20.82
N ALA A 412 -15.70 -12.43 -19.65
CA ALA A 412 -17.03 -12.51 -19.06
C ALA A 412 -17.60 -13.95 -19.07
N VAL A 413 -16.97 -14.81 -18.27
CA VAL A 413 -17.14 -16.28 -18.30
C VAL A 413 -18.32 -16.72 -17.44
N PRO A 414 -19.29 -17.50 -17.93
CA PRO A 414 -20.42 -18.01 -17.15
C PRO A 414 -20.00 -18.87 -15.95
N GLN A 415 -20.81 -18.88 -14.89
CA GLN A 415 -20.49 -19.60 -13.63
C GLN A 415 -20.16 -21.09 -13.84
N GLU A 416 -20.88 -21.79 -14.73
CA GLU A 416 -20.64 -23.20 -15.04
C GLU A 416 -19.23 -23.42 -15.61
N MET A 417 -18.81 -22.57 -16.56
CA MET A 417 -17.46 -22.61 -17.14
C MET A 417 -16.40 -22.22 -16.10
N ARG A 418 -16.66 -21.21 -15.26
CA ARG A 418 -15.74 -20.87 -14.13
C ARG A 418 -15.53 -22.07 -13.22
N ASN A 419 -16.60 -22.80 -12.88
CA ASN A 419 -16.51 -24.01 -12.06
C ASN A 419 -15.68 -25.12 -12.73
N GLN A 420 -15.78 -25.29 -14.05
CA GLN A 420 -14.95 -26.24 -14.80
C GLN A 420 -13.47 -25.85 -14.77
N LEU A 421 -13.14 -24.56 -14.97
CA LEU A 421 -11.77 -24.06 -14.90
C LEU A 421 -11.17 -24.22 -13.48
N PHE A 422 -11.97 -24.00 -12.44
CA PHE A 422 -11.55 -24.27 -11.06
C PHE A 422 -11.30 -25.76 -10.79
N GLN A 423 -12.11 -26.65 -11.38
CA GLN A 423 -11.88 -28.09 -11.27
C GLN A 423 -10.61 -28.52 -12.01
N LEU A 424 -10.40 -28.01 -13.22
CA LEU A 424 -9.20 -28.29 -14.02
C LEU A 424 -7.93 -27.83 -13.31
N SER A 425 -7.95 -26.62 -12.76
CA SER A 425 -6.81 -26.05 -12.02
C SER A 425 -6.49 -26.78 -10.72
N ARG A 426 -7.45 -27.54 -10.17
CA ARG A 426 -7.38 -28.22 -8.86
C ARG A 426 -7.14 -27.25 -7.70
N CYS A 427 -7.62 -26.02 -7.84
CA CYS A 427 -7.52 -25.01 -6.78
C CYS A 427 -8.45 -25.32 -5.60
N SER A 428 -8.04 -24.91 -4.40
CA SER A 428 -8.87 -25.07 -3.20
C SER A 428 -10.10 -24.18 -3.26
N TYR A 429 -11.15 -24.49 -2.51
CA TYR A 429 -12.33 -23.61 -2.41
C TYR A 429 -11.96 -22.19 -1.99
N SER A 430 -10.96 -22.06 -1.13
CA SER A 430 -10.51 -20.75 -0.66
C SER A 430 -9.76 -19.96 -1.73
N ASP A 431 -9.06 -20.63 -2.65
CA ASP A 431 -8.43 -19.97 -3.80
C ASP A 431 -9.46 -19.52 -4.84
N ARG A 432 -10.59 -20.23 -4.96
CA ARG A 432 -11.70 -19.82 -5.84
C ARG A 432 -12.29 -18.49 -5.41
N ASP A 433 -12.33 -18.21 -4.11
CA ASP A 433 -12.81 -16.94 -3.57
C ASP A 433 -12.02 -15.77 -4.14
N ILE A 434 -10.70 -15.91 -4.38
CA ILE A 434 -9.86 -14.86 -4.98
C ILE A 434 -10.43 -14.41 -6.33
N ALA A 435 -10.79 -15.36 -7.20
CA ALA A 435 -11.31 -15.03 -8.52
C ALA A 435 -12.80 -14.66 -8.52
N ASN A 436 -13.61 -15.26 -7.64
CA ASN A 436 -15.04 -14.94 -7.54
C ASN A 436 -15.30 -13.57 -6.90
N ASN A 437 -14.46 -13.15 -5.96
CA ASN A 437 -14.62 -11.89 -5.24
C ASN A 437 -14.27 -10.65 -6.08
N LEU A 438 -13.84 -10.82 -7.33
CA LEU A 438 -13.70 -9.74 -8.31
C LEU A 438 -15.01 -8.92 -8.45
N GLU A 439 -16.17 -9.53 -8.21
CA GLU A 439 -17.47 -8.83 -8.18
C GLU A 439 -17.52 -7.68 -7.18
N PHE A 440 -16.82 -7.80 -6.06
CA PHE A 440 -16.74 -6.73 -5.06
C PHE A 440 -15.96 -5.50 -5.52
N MET A 441 -15.19 -5.63 -6.61
CA MET A 441 -14.50 -4.52 -7.27
C MET A 441 -15.27 -4.01 -8.50
N GLY A 442 -16.54 -4.41 -8.68
CA GLY A 442 -17.37 -3.98 -9.80
C GLY A 442 -17.17 -4.80 -11.08
N VAL A 443 -16.39 -5.90 -11.03
CA VAL A 443 -16.24 -6.81 -12.17
C VAL A 443 -17.50 -7.67 -12.30
N LYS A 444 -18.22 -7.56 -13.41
CA LYS A 444 -19.43 -8.36 -13.64
C LYS A 444 -19.05 -9.72 -14.23
N LEU A 445 -19.03 -10.76 -13.39
CA LEU A 445 -18.65 -12.13 -13.79
C LEU A 445 -19.78 -12.86 -14.53
N ASP A 446 -21.04 -12.67 -14.14
CA ASP A 446 -22.18 -13.37 -14.75
C ASP A 446 -22.80 -12.64 -15.96
N VAL A 447 -23.14 -13.43 -16.98
CA VAL A 447 -23.83 -13.00 -18.20
C VAL A 447 -25.20 -13.70 -18.22
N ALA A 448 -26.18 -13.18 -17.48
CA ALA A 448 -27.57 -13.66 -17.55
C ALA A 448 -28.36 -13.10 -18.76
N ALA A 449 -27.73 -12.29 -19.61
CA ALA A 449 -28.33 -11.69 -20.81
C ALA A 449 -27.36 -11.84 -21.99
N PRO A 450 -27.82 -12.01 -23.25
CA PRO A 450 -26.93 -12.08 -24.42
C PRO A 450 -25.94 -10.92 -24.35
N PRO A 451 -24.66 -11.13 -24.73
CA PRO A 451 -23.58 -10.17 -24.47
C PRO A 451 -24.07 -8.80 -24.92
N PRO A 452 -24.34 -7.86 -23.99
CA PRO A 452 -24.80 -6.55 -24.39
C PRO A 452 -23.72 -6.02 -25.31
N ALA A 453 -24.12 -5.63 -26.53
CA ALA A 453 -23.25 -5.15 -27.59
C ALA A 453 -21.99 -4.50 -27.00
N LYS A 454 -20.83 -5.15 -27.19
CA LYS A 454 -19.47 -4.69 -26.81
C LYS A 454 -19.48 -3.64 -25.69
N LYS A 455 -19.43 -4.07 -24.43
CA LYS A 455 -19.44 -3.20 -23.23
C LYS A 455 -18.50 -2.00 -23.43
N TRP A 456 -19.06 -0.79 -23.43
CA TRP A 456 -18.36 0.47 -23.73
C TRP A 456 -17.09 0.71 -22.89
N TRP A 457 -17.12 0.37 -21.59
CA TRP A 457 -15.97 0.54 -20.68
C TRP A 457 -14.80 -0.42 -20.99
N TYR A 458 -15.09 -1.63 -21.45
CA TYR A 458 -14.08 -2.60 -21.91
C TYR A 458 -13.55 -2.21 -23.28
N THR A 459 -14.40 -1.66 -24.17
CA THR A 459 -13.89 -1.09 -25.42
C THR A 459 -12.96 0.09 -25.17
N ASP A 460 -13.16 0.94 -24.16
CA ASP A 460 -12.22 2.03 -23.87
C ASP A 460 -10.92 1.54 -23.21
N LEU A 461 -10.98 0.45 -22.43
CA LEU A 461 -9.79 -0.23 -21.88
C LEU A 461 -8.96 -0.88 -23.01
N LEU A 462 -9.62 -1.53 -23.98
CA LEU A 462 -8.99 -2.15 -25.16
C LEU A 462 -8.68 -1.18 -26.32
N LYS A 463 -9.40 -0.05 -26.44
CA LYS A 463 -9.17 1.01 -27.45
C LYS A 463 -8.02 1.92 -27.07
N LYS A 464 -7.51 1.85 -25.83
CA LYS A 464 -6.30 2.56 -25.43
C LYS A 464 -5.12 1.98 -26.18
N LYS A 465 -4.86 2.62 -27.32
CA LYS A 465 -3.74 2.48 -28.26
C LYS A 465 -3.04 1.12 -28.19
N SER A 466 -3.30 0.29 -29.22
CA SER A 466 -2.25 -0.55 -29.78
C SER A 466 -0.97 0.26 -29.83
N VAL A 467 0.01 -0.12 -29.02
CA VAL A 467 1.37 0.40 -29.14
C VAL A 467 1.77 0.11 -30.59
N ALA A 468 2.17 1.14 -31.35
CA ALA A 468 2.71 0.89 -32.69
C ALA A 468 3.88 -0.09 -32.53
N GLU A 469 4.10 -1.03 -33.46
CA GLU A 469 5.21 -2.00 -33.34
C GLU A 469 6.56 -1.31 -33.04
N ASP A 470 6.75 -0.09 -33.56
CA ASP A 470 7.93 0.76 -33.36
C ASP A 470 8.08 1.34 -31.93
N GLU A 471 7.03 1.31 -31.10
CA GLU A 471 7.02 1.82 -29.72
C GLU A 471 7.18 0.70 -28.66
N ILE A 472 7.21 -0.58 -29.07
CA ILE A 472 7.39 -1.73 -28.15
C ILE A 472 8.89 -1.96 -27.90
N GLU A 473 9.40 -1.37 -26.82
CA GLU A 473 10.81 -1.58 -26.41
C GLU A 473 11.05 -3.02 -25.89
N TYR A 474 10.05 -3.63 -25.26
CA TYR A 474 10.13 -4.97 -24.67
C TYR A 474 8.88 -5.82 -25.00
N GLU A 475 9.08 -7.13 -25.20
CA GLU A 475 7.97 -8.08 -25.43
C GLU A 475 7.06 -8.25 -24.19
N LEU A 476 7.59 -8.01 -22.99
CA LEU A 476 6.87 -8.08 -21.72
C LEU A 476 7.34 -6.93 -20.81
N PRO A 477 6.45 -6.17 -20.15
CA PRO A 477 4.99 -6.14 -20.33
C PRO A 477 4.56 -5.26 -21.52
N ARG A 478 3.41 -5.59 -22.15
CA ARG A 478 2.77 -4.82 -23.24
C ARG A 478 1.62 -3.94 -22.75
N TYR A 479 0.89 -4.42 -21.73
CA TYR A 479 -0.21 -3.70 -21.11
C TYR A 479 0.31 -2.45 -20.40
N ILE A 480 -0.37 -1.34 -20.62
CA ILE A 480 -0.03 -0.05 -20.02
C ILE A 480 -1.02 0.24 -18.89
N PRO A 481 -0.55 0.44 -17.64
CA PRO A 481 -1.42 0.82 -16.53
C PRO A 481 -2.28 2.04 -16.86
N VAL A 482 -3.57 2.00 -16.49
CA VAL A 482 -4.54 3.06 -16.82
C VAL A 482 -4.08 4.44 -16.32
N VAL A 483 -3.36 4.47 -15.20
CA VAL A 483 -2.73 5.65 -14.61
C VAL A 483 -1.88 6.43 -15.62
N LYS A 484 -1.11 5.75 -16.49
CA LYS A 484 -0.24 6.41 -17.49
C LYS A 484 -1.06 7.31 -18.41
N SER A 485 -2.18 6.79 -18.93
CA SER A 485 -3.08 7.53 -19.82
C SER A 485 -3.82 8.66 -19.11
N ILE A 486 -4.14 8.50 -17.82
CA ILE A 486 -4.80 9.57 -17.03
C ILE A 486 -3.85 10.74 -16.87
N VAL A 487 -2.62 10.48 -16.43
CA VAL A 487 -1.59 11.52 -16.24
C VAL A 487 -1.30 12.20 -17.57
N GLU A 488 -1.07 11.44 -18.64
CA GLU A 488 -0.86 11.98 -19.99
C GLU A 488 -2.04 12.84 -20.48
N GLY A 489 -3.28 12.36 -20.27
CA GLY A 489 -4.49 13.09 -20.66
C GLY A 489 -4.69 14.40 -19.90
N ILE A 490 -4.27 14.47 -18.64
CA ILE A 490 -4.29 15.72 -17.86
C ILE A 490 -3.22 16.68 -18.37
N ILE A 491 -1.99 16.19 -18.56
CA ILE A 491 -0.85 16.98 -19.07
C ILE A 491 -1.21 17.62 -20.42
N LYS A 492 -1.84 16.85 -21.32
CA LYS A 492 -2.25 17.28 -22.66
C LYS A 492 -3.59 18.02 -22.69
N GLY A 493 -4.36 17.98 -21.60
CA GLY A 493 -5.70 18.58 -21.54
C GLY A 493 -6.76 17.82 -22.35
N THR A 494 -6.53 16.54 -22.66
CA THR A 494 -7.40 15.69 -23.50
C THR A 494 -8.24 14.69 -22.69
N ILE A 495 -8.20 14.74 -21.36
CA ILE A 495 -8.97 13.83 -20.50
C ILE A 495 -10.48 14.10 -20.61
N ASP A 496 -11.28 13.03 -20.75
CA ASP A 496 -12.73 13.13 -20.85
C ASP A 496 -13.35 13.59 -19.52
N ARG A 497 -14.08 14.72 -19.55
CA ARG A 497 -14.73 15.33 -18.38
C ARG A 497 -16.04 14.66 -17.98
N ASN A 498 -16.61 13.80 -18.82
CA ASN A 498 -17.73 12.96 -18.43
C ASN A 498 -17.29 11.84 -17.51
N VAL A 499 -16.11 11.28 -17.76
CA VAL A 499 -15.48 10.21 -16.96
C VAL A 499 -14.69 10.79 -15.78
N TYR A 500 -14.01 11.92 -15.97
CA TYR A 500 -13.22 12.61 -14.96
C TYR A 500 -13.73 14.05 -14.71
N PRO A 501 -14.95 14.20 -14.18
CA PRO A 501 -15.51 15.50 -13.85
C PRO A 501 -14.71 16.21 -12.76
N TYR A 502 -14.79 17.54 -12.76
CA TYR A 502 -14.37 18.36 -11.63
C TYR A 502 -15.43 18.36 -10.54
N THR A 503 -15.00 18.57 -9.30
CA THR A 503 -15.89 18.80 -8.14
C THR A 503 -16.51 20.20 -8.17
N LEU A 504 -15.75 21.19 -8.64
CA LEU A 504 -16.17 22.58 -8.73
C LEU A 504 -17.16 22.82 -9.87
N PRO A 505 -18.11 23.77 -9.71
CA PRO A 505 -19.00 24.18 -10.77
C PRO A 505 -18.26 24.92 -11.90
N PRO A 506 -18.80 24.92 -13.14
CA PRO A 506 -18.18 25.58 -14.28
C PRO A 506 -17.86 27.07 -14.07
N GLU A 507 -18.74 27.82 -13.40
CA GLU A 507 -18.58 29.26 -13.15
C GLU A 507 -17.30 29.58 -12.34
N GLU A 508 -17.02 28.76 -11.32
CA GLU A 508 -15.81 28.89 -10.52
C GLU A 508 -14.56 28.50 -11.32
N LEU A 509 -14.65 27.44 -12.12
CA LEU A 509 -13.56 27.01 -13.00
C LEU A 509 -13.20 28.07 -14.04
N GLU A 510 -14.21 28.71 -14.65
CA GLU A 510 -14.02 29.82 -15.58
C GLU A 510 -13.34 31.00 -14.87
N THR A 511 -13.76 31.33 -13.65
CA THR A 511 -13.13 32.40 -12.85
C THR A 511 -11.65 32.08 -12.56
N ILE A 512 -11.35 30.83 -12.21
CA ILE A 512 -9.98 30.37 -11.96
C ILE A 512 -9.14 30.41 -13.24
N GLN A 513 -9.72 30.06 -14.39
CA GLN A 513 -9.05 30.08 -15.69
C GLN A 513 -8.87 31.50 -16.24
N ALA A 514 -9.84 32.39 -16.05
CA ALA A 514 -9.80 33.79 -16.49
C ALA A 514 -8.72 34.60 -15.76
N ARG A 515 -8.38 34.26 -14.51
CA ARG A 515 -7.24 34.87 -13.80
C ARG A 515 -5.89 34.66 -14.52
N LYS A 516 -5.79 33.75 -15.48
CA LYS A 516 -4.59 33.57 -16.33
C LYS A 516 -4.38 34.69 -17.35
N THR A 517 -5.44 35.38 -17.78
CA THR A 517 -5.36 36.36 -18.89
C THR A 517 -5.06 37.78 -18.41
N VAL A 518 -5.26 38.09 -17.12
CA VAL A 518 -4.91 39.39 -16.53
C VAL A 518 -3.43 39.40 -16.14
N ARG A 519 -2.55 39.34 -17.13
CA ARG A 519 -1.16 39.72 -16.97
C ARG A 519 -1.13 41.24 -16.89
N SER A 520 -0.84 41.80 -15.72
CA SER A 520 -0.66 43.26 -15.55
C SER A 520 0.39 43.75 -16.55
N LEU A 521 0.00 44.64 -17.47
CA LEU A 521 0.91 45.32 -18.39
C LEU A 521 1.95 46.19 -17.64
N ARG A 522 1.81 46.36 -16.32
CA ARG A 522 2.72 47.17 -15.49
C ARG A 522 3.87 46.37 -14.86
N SER A 523 3.91 45.04 -15.01
CA SER A 523 5.01 44.19 -14.54
C SER A 523 5.79 43.52 -15.69
N ALA A 524 5.72 44.07 -16.90
CA ALA A 524 6.58 43.67 -18.01
C ALA A 524 7.96 44.34 -17.85
N GLN A 525 8.76 43.88 -16.89
CA GLN A 525 10.21 44.03 -17.04
C GLN A 525 10.66 43.13 -18.21
N PRO A 526 11.47 43.65 -19.15
CA PRO A 526 11.93 42.85 -20.27
C PRO A 526 12.89 41.77 -19.76
N THR A 527 12.46 40.51 -19.83
CA THR A 527 13.25 39.32 -19.44
C THR A 527 14.32 39.03 -20.50
N PHE A 528 15.36 39.86 -20.59
CA PHE A 528 16.57 39.55 -21.36
C PHE A 528 17.65 38.80 -20.54
N HIS A 529 17.39 38.45 -19.28
CA HIS A 529 18.37 37.78 -18.39
C HIS A 529 17.82 36.59 -17.58
N HIS A 530 17.14 35.62 -18.21
CA HIS A 530 16.86 34.30 -17.58
C HIS A 530 17.37 33.13 -18.44
N LYS A 531 18.64 33.18 -18.88
CA LYS A 531 19.38 31.97 -19.28
C LYS A 531 19.79 31.22 -18.02
N GLY A 532 18.87 30.44 -17.43
CA GLY A 532 19.17 29.64 -16.24
C GLY A 532 18.01 28.83 -15.63
N ARG A 533 16.73 29.16 -15.89
CA ARG A 533 15.58 28.44 -15.34
C ARG A 533 15.13 27.26 -16.23
N ARG A 534 16.00 26.27 -16.45
CA ARG A 534 15.68 25.12 -17.32
C ARG A 534 14.98 23.96 -16.61
N ASN A 535 14.87 23.96 -15.28
CA ASN A 535 14.43 22.79 -14.47
C ASN A 535 13.18 23.02 -13.60
N GLU A 536 12.39 24.06 -13.84
CA GLU A 536 11.10 24.20 -13.15
C GLU A 536 10.02 23.35 -13.86
N PRO A 537 9.23 22.52 -13.15
CA PRO A 537 8.20 21.70 -13.76
C PRO A 537 7.07 22.60 -14.27
N GLN A 538 6.46 22.19 -15.39
CA GLN A 538 5.43 23.00 -16.05
C GLN A 538 4.09 23.04 -15.31
N GLY A 539 3.84 22.05 -14.45
CA GLY A 539 2.60 21.87 -13.70
C GLY A 539 2.74 20.73 -12.70
N ARG A 540 1.76 20.58 -11.82
CA ARG A 540 1.73 19.55 -10.77
C ARG A 540 0.45 18.75 -10.78
N ILE A 541 0.56 17.44 -10.63
CA ILE A 541 -0.54 16.49 -10.49
C ILE A 541 -0.33 15.70 -9.19
N ILE A 542 -1.35 15.67 -8.34
CA ILE A 542 -1.48 14.70 -7.26
C ILE A 542 -2.52 13.67 -7.72
N LEU A 543 -2.11 12.41 -7.85
CA LEU A 543 -2.97 11.28 -8.17
C LEU A 543 -3.13 10.40 -6.93
N PHE A 544 -4.36 10.26 -6.46
CA PHE A 544 -4.70 9.38 -5.35
C PHE A 544 -5.52 8.19 -5.84
N ILE A 545 -5.09 6.97 -5.49
CA ILE A 545 -5.82 5.73 -5.77
C ILE A 545 -6.41 5.21 -4.46
N ALA A 546 -7.73 5.15 -4.36
CA ALA A 546 -8.40 4.42 -3.29
C ALA A 546 -8.26 2.91 -3.53
N GLY A 547 -7.73 2.17 -2.54
CA GLY A 547 -7.62 0.69 -2.61
C GLY A 547 -6.26 0.13 -2.92
N GLY A 548 -5.22 0.95 -2.82
CA GLY A 548 -3.83 0.58 -2.99
C GLY A 548 -3.28 0.88 -4.40
N VAL A 549 -1.96 1.09 -4.47
CA VAL A 549 -1.20 1.39 -5.70
C VAL A 549 -0.12 0.34 -5.93
N THR A 550 0.11 -0.02 -7.19
CA THR A 550 1.16 -0.99 -7.57
C THR A 550 2.47 -0.29 -7.94
N TYR A 551 3.59 -1.01 -7.91
CA TYR A 551 4.87 -0.49 -8.40
C TYR A 551 4.86 -0.15 -9.89
N ALA A 552 4.04 -0.83 -10.70
CA ALA A 552 3.86 -0.50 -12.11
C ALA A 552 3.17 0.87 -12.31
N GLU A 553 2.19 1.19 -11.47
CA GLU A 553 1.52 2.50 -11.48
C GLU A 553 2.43 3.63 -10.97
N ILE A 554 3.21 3.35 -9.93
CA ILE A 554 4.25 4.27 -9.42
C ILE A 554 5.24 4.58 -10.54
N ARG A 555 5.81 3.54 -11.17
CA ARG A 555 6.74 3.69 -12.31
C ARG A 555 6.12 4.55 -13.42
N ALA A 556 4.88 4.25 -13.83
CA ALA A 556 4.19 4.98 -14.88
C ALA A 556 4.06 6.49 -14.57
N ALA A 557 3.84 6.86 -13.31
CA ALA A 557 3.83 8.26 -12.89
C ALA A 557 5.21 8.92 -13.03
N TYR A 558 6.30 8.26 -12.60
CA TYR A 558 7.68 8.76 -12.77
C TYR A 558 8.07 8.93 -14.24
N GLU A 559 7.70 7.98 -15.10
CA GLU A 559 7.92 8.04 -16.55
C GLU A 559 7.25 9.29 -17.14
N GLN A 560 5.96 9.53 -16.82
CA GLN A 560 5.21 10.67 -17.32
C GLN A 560 5.73 12.01 -16.79
N ALA A 561 6.11 12.06 -15.50
CA ALA A 561 6.71 13.23 -14.89
C ALA A 561 7.99 13.66 -15.63
N THR A 562 8.89 12.70 -15.83
CA THR A 562 10.20 12.92 -16.47
C THR A 562 10.04 13.29 -17.95
N ALA A 563 9.23 12.54 -18.69
CA ALA A 563 9.05 12.74 -20.12
C ALA A 563 8.43 14.10 -20.48
N ASN A 564 7.57 14.65 -19.61
CA ASN A 564 6.84 15.88 -19.91
C ASN A 564 7.35 17.11 -19.13
N ASN A 565 8.35 16.95 -18.26
CA ASN A 565 8.78 17.98 -17.28
C ASN A 565 7.60 18.48 -16.43
N TRP A 566 6.85 17.54 -15.85
CA TRP A 566 5.78 17.79 -14.87
C TRP A 566 6.14 17.16 -13.53
N ASP A 567 5.58 17.71 -12.46
CA ASP A 567 5.68 17.12 -11.14
C ASP A 567 4.46 16.24 -10.87
N VAL A 568 4.65 14.93 -10.76
CA VAL A 568 3.57 13.96 -10.54
C VAL A 568 3.81 13.25 -9.22
N LEU A 569 2.91 13.47 -8.28
CA LEU A 569 2.87 12.81 -6.99
C LEU A 569 1.77 11.76 -7.02
N ILE A 570 2.13 10.50 -6.79
CA ILE A 570 1.17 9.39 -6.73
C ILE A 570 1.10 8.87 -5.30
N GLY A 571 -0.11 8.64 -4.81
CA GLY A 571 -0.38 8.15 -3.46
C GLY A 571 -1.60 7.24 -3.43
N SER A 572 -1.75 6.51 -2.33
CA SER A 572 -2.83 5.56 -2.15
C SER A 572 -3.02 5.21 -0.68
N THR A 573 -3.97 4.33 -0.38
CA THR A 573 -4.22 3.77 0.95
C THR A 573 -3.20 2.73 1.41
N HIS A 574 -2.36 2.22 0.52
CA HIS A 574 -1.18 1.40 0.81
C HIS A 574 -0.47 1.11 -0.53
N ILE A 575 0.78 0.66 -0.48
CA ILE A 575 1.44 0.06 -1.65
C ILE A 575 1.08 -1.43 -1.64
N MET A 576 0.69 -1.98 -2.79
CA MET A 576 0.33 -3.39 -2.93
C MET A 576 1.30 -4.13 -3.84
N THR A 577 1.51 -5.40 -3.53
CA THR A 577 2.08 -6.41 -4.44
C THR A 577 0.95 -7.28 -4.98
N ALA A 578 1.17 -7.97 -6.10
CA ALA A 578 0.15 -8.86 -6.65
C ALA A 578 -0.29 -9.97 -5.67
N PRO A 579 0.64 -10.64 -4.94
CA PRO A 579 0.24 -11.62 -3.92
C PRO A 579 -0.61 -11.01 -2.80
N GLN A 580 -0.25 -9.81 -2.32
CA GLN A 580 -1.00 -9.12 -1.28
C GLN A 580 -2.41 -8.74 -1.77
N PHE A 581 -2.52 -8.20 -2.99
CA PHE A 581 -3.80 -7.84 -3.59
C PHE A 581 -4.73 -9.05 -3.73
N MET A 582 -4.19 -10.21 -4.13
CA MET A 582 -4.97 -11.44 -4.23
C MET A 582 -5.47 -11.93 -2.88
N GLU A 583 -4.65 -11.83 -1.83
CA GLU A 583 -5.09 -12.16 -0.46
C GLU A 583 -6.11 -11.15 0.07
N ASP A 584 -5.95 -9.85 -0.23
CA ASP A 584 -6.94 -8.82 0.12
C ASP A 584 -8.30 -9.11 -0.54
N ILE A 585 -8.31 -9.48 -1.83
CA ILE A 585 -9.52 -9.92 -2.53
C ILE A 585 -10.09 -11.19 -1.92
N ARG A 586 -9.21 -12.15 -1.54
CA ARG A 586 -9.62 -13.39 -0.89
C ARG A 586 -10.39 -13.15 0.39
N LEU A 587 -10.17 -12.05 1.10
CA LEU A 587 -10.84 -11.74 2.35
C LEU A 587 -12.20 -11.03 2.17
N LEU A 588 -12.54 -10.62 0.94
CA LEU A 588 -13.82 -9.99 0.65
C LEU A 588 -14.97 -10.99 0.77
N ARG A 589 -15.93 -10.78 1.67
CA ARG A 589 -17.12 -11.64 1.83
C ARG A 589 -18.37 -10.79 1.91
N ASN A 590 -19.50 -11.21 1.35
CA ASN A 590 -20.78 -10.63 1.80
C ASN A 590 -20.93 -10.90 3.32
N GLY A 591 -21.51 -9.96 4.07
CA GLY A 591 -21.79 -10.16 5.51
C GLY A 591 -22.59 -11.46 5.77
N PRO A 592 -22.69 -11.93 7.02
CA PRO A 592 -23.42 -13.15 7.32
C PRO A 592 -24.85 -13.08 6.74
N PRO A 593 -25.37 -14.17 6.16
CA PRO A 593 -26.72 -14.18 5.62
C PRO A 593 -27.71 -13.77 6.72
N PRO A 594 -28.80 -13.06 6.37
CA PRO A 594 -29.85 -12.77 7.35
C PRO A 594 -30.30 -14.08 8.01
N PRO A 595 -30.58 -14.08 9.33
CA PRO A 595 -31.03 -15.29 10.00
C PRO A 595 -32.29 -15.82 9.29
N PRO A 596 -32.45 -17.15 9.16
CA PRO A 596 -33.63 -17.72 8.56
C PRO A 596 -34.88 -17.20 9.28
N PRO A 597 -36.00 -16.96 8.57
CA PRO A 597 -37.24 -16.54 9.20
C PRO A 597 -37.59 -17.56 10.30
N PRO A 598 -38.08 -17.09 11.46
CA PRO A 598 -38.45 -17.99 12.55
C PRO A 598 -39.46 -19.02 12.01
N PRO A 599 -39.31 -20.31 12.37
CA PRO A 599 -40.26 -21.33 11.94
C PRO A 599 -41.68 -20.90 12.35
N PRO A 600 -42.70 -21.14 11.52
CA PRO A 600 -44.08 -20.83 11.89
C PRO A 600 -44.37 -21.49 13.23
N ARG A 601 -44.82 -20.68 14.21
CA ARG A 601 -45.17 -21.19 15.55
C ARG A 601 -46.16 -22.33 15.36
N SER A 602 -45.80 -23.52 15.84
CA SER A 602 -46.76 -24.61 15.96
C SER A 602 -47.94 -24.13 16.81
N PRO A 603 -49.19 -24.46 16.44
CA PRO A 603 -50.36 -24.04 17.20
C PRO A 603 -50.24 -24.59 18.62
N SER A 604 -50.38 -23.70 19.59
CA SER A 604 -50.32 -24.04 21.01
C SER A 604 -51.41 -25.06 21.34
N PRO A 605 -51.14 -26.09 22.16
CA PRO A 605 -52.17 -27.02 22.60
C PRO A 605 -53.24 -26.30 23.43
N PRO A 606 -54.50 -26.76 23.40
CA PRO A 606 -55.60 -26.10 24.08
C PRO A 606 -55.41 -26.11 25.61
N PRO A 607 -55.92 -25.10 26.33
CA PRO A 607 -55.73 -25.00 27.77
C PRO A 607 -56.53 -26.07 28.52
N GLU A 608 -55.89 -26.71 29.50
CA GLU A 608 -56.54 -27.63 30.44
C GLU A 608 -57.52 -26.89 31.38
N PRO A 609 -58.61 -27.54 31.81
CA PRO A 609 -59.66 -26.90 32.59
C PRO A 609 -59.26 -26.64 34.05
N VAL A 610 -59.57 -25.42 34.50
CA VAL A 610 -59.35 -24.92 35.86
C VAL A 610 -60.29 -25.61 36.85
N ALA A 611 -59.75 -26.25 37.89
CA ALA A 611 -60.48 -26.63 39.10
C ALA A 611 -60.23 -25.60 40.22
N LYS A 612 -61.33 -25.09 40.77
CA LYS A 612 -61.44 -24.09 41.86
C LYS A 612 -61.07 -24.70 43.22
N GLU A 613 -60.31 -23.99 44.05
CA GLU A 613 -60.69 -23.27 45.31
C GLU A 613 -59.86 -23.90 46.44
N SER A 614 -59.41 -23.28 47.53
CA SER A 614 -59.82 -22.08 48.26
C SER A 614 -58.68 -21.59 49.20
N LYS A 615 -58.82 -20.33 49.66
CA LYS A 615 -57.91 -19.50 50.48
C LYS A 615 -57.67 -19.99 51.92
N THR A 616 -56.49 -19.68 52.49
CA THR A 616 -56.27 -19.00 53.80
C THR A 616 -54.76 -18.68 53.97
N SER A 617 -54.36 -17.39 53.91
CA SER A 617 -53.79 -16.53 55.00
C SER A 617 -52.61 -17.14 55.78
N SER A 618 -51.45 -16.53 56.03
CA SER A 618 -51.13 -15.12 56.30
C SER A 618 -49.61 -14.88 56.42
N THR A 619 -49.17 -13.68 56.00
CA THR A 619 -48.07 -12.82 56.53
C THR A 619 -46.66 -13.37 56.80
N LEU A 620 -45.70 -12.79 56.06
CA LEU A 620 -44.27 -12.67 56.40
C LEU A 620 -44.05 -11.51 57.39
N ALA A 621 -43.13 -11.71 58.34
CA ALA A 621 -42.48 -10.63 59.08
C ALA A 621 -40.95 -10.79 59.01
N SER A 622 -40.30 -9.63 58.86
CA SER A 622 -38.91 -9.38 58.51
C SER A 622 -37.89 -9.54 59.65
N VAL A 623 -36.61 -9.35 59.28
CA VAL A 623 -35.53 -8.55 59.93
C VAL A 623 -34.22 -9.38 59.93
N LYS A 624 -33.24 -9.14 59.05
CA LYS A 624 -32.17 -8.10 58.97
C LYS A 624 -31.08 -8.17 60.06
N ASN A 625 -29.84 -7.93 59.60
CA ASN A 625 -28.65 -7.36 60.30
C ASN A 625 -27.76 -8.37 61.07
N VAL A 626 -26.41 -8.30 61.17
CA VAL A 626 -25.38 -7.31 60.78
C VAL A 626 -23.96 -7.82 61.19
N PHE A 627 -22.90 -7.39 60.48
CA PHE A 627 -21.45 -7.27 60.87
C PHE A 627 -20.62 -8.55 61.11
N SER A 628 -19.29 -8.63 60.95
CA SER A 628 -18.20 -7.72 60.55
C SER A 628 -16.87 -8.49 60.46
N SER A 629 -15.87 -7.88 59.79
CA SER A 629 -14.41 -7.89 60.09
C SER A 629 -13.66 -9.23 60.08
N SER A 630 -12.40 -9.39 59.65
CA SER A 630 -11.30 -8.50 59.23
C SER A 630 -10.10 -9.40 58.87
N SER A 631 -9.16 -8.87 58.04
CA SER A 631 -7.69 -9.10 58.05
C SER A 631 -7.16 -10.56 57.86
N SER A 632 -6.07 -10.88 57.17
CA SER A 632 -4.98 -10.16 56.51
C SER A 632 -3.94 -11.20 56.03
N THR A 633 -3.22 -10.91 54.94
CA THR A 633 -1.84 -11.41 54.59
C THR A 633 -1.67 -12.93 54.39
N SER A 634 -0.81 -13.51 53.54
CA SER A 634 0.42 -13.07 52.86
C SER A 634 0.89 -14.22 51.92
N THR A 635 1.33 -13.85 50.71
CA THR A 635 2.54 -14.31 49.99
C THR A 635 2.82 -15.81 49.69
N THR A 636 2.83 -16.10 48.38
CA THR A 636 3.89 -16.74 47.56
C THR A 636 4.25 -18.25 47.59
N THR A 637 4.28 -18.77 46.35
CA THR A 637 5.27 -19.64 45.66
C THR A 637 5.29 -21.16 45.86
N SER A 638 4.85 -21.84 44.77
CA SER A 638 5.53 -22.90 43.99
C SER A 638 6.15 -24.12 44.70
N THR A 639 5.71 -25.35 44.35
CA THR A 639 6.40 -26.26 43.39
C THR A 639 5.85 -27.71 43.43
N ALA A 640 5.82 -28.33 42.24
CA ALA A 640 6.15 -29.73 41.91
C ALA A 640 5.30 -30.93 42.43
N SER A 641 4.58 -31.52 41.47
CA SER A 641 4.47 -32.96 41.10
C SER A 641 4.61 -34.08 42.15
N SER A 642 3.67 -35.03 42.16
CA SER A 642 3.92 -36.42 41.65
C SER A 642 2.69 -37.35 41.73
N LYS A 643 2.67 -38.25 40.74
CA LYS A 643 1.82 -39.41 40.43
C LYS A 643 1.42 -40.33 41.60
N ALA A 644 0.20 -40.91 41.55
CA ALA A 644 -0.06 -42.35 41.25
C ALA A 644 -1.53 -42.82 41.53
N LYS A 645 -2.20 -43.34 40.48
CA LYS A 645 -3.03 -44.59 40.28
C LYS A 645 -3.67 -45.36 41.49
N PRO A 646 -4.57 -46.39 41.29
CA PRO A 646 -5.34 -46.86 40.10
C PRO A 646 -6.80 -47.39 40.34
N ALA A 647 -7.44 -47.88 39.23
CA ALA A 647 -8.38 -49.04 39.10
C ALA A 647 -9.84 -48.90 39.64
N SER A 648 -10.91 -49.51 39.08
CA SER A 648 -11.21 -50.40 37.93
C SER A 648 -12.75 -50.61 37.82
N GLN A 649 -13.19 -51.43 36.84
CA GLN A 649 -14.53 -52.00 36.54
C GLN A 649 -15.32 -51.26 35.44
N GLY A 650 -15.80 -51.87 34.35
CA GLY A 650 -15.75 -53.26 33.85
C GLY A 650 -16.86 -53.46 32.80
N SER A 651 -16.53 -54.11 31.66
CA SER A 651 -17.35 -54.97 30.76
C SER A 651 -18.76 -54.54 30.29
N SER A 652 -19.30 -54.83 29.11
CA SER A 652 -18.91 -55.50 27.84
C SER A 652 -20.18 -55.48 26.97
N GLN A 653 -20.10 -55.27 25.66
CA GLN A 653 -20.84 -56.06 24.66
C GLN A 653 -20.39 -55.75 23.22
N GLN A 654 -20.22 -56.82 22.45
CA GLN A 654 -19.59 -56.94 21.14
C GLN A 654 -20.59 -56.69 20.00
N GLN A 655 -20.11 -56.22 18.83
CA GLN A 655 -20.24 -56.96 17.56
C GLN A 655 -19.48 -56.32 16.38
N GLN A 656 -18.53 -57.11 15.87
CA GLN A 656 -18.15 -57.37 14.46
C GLN A 656 -17.82 -56.21 13.49
N GLN A 657 -16.52 -56.03 13.24
CA GLN A 657 -15.95 -55.52 11.99
C GLN A 657 -15.54 -56.70 11.09
N GLN A 658 -16.02 -56.71 9.84
CA GLN A 658 -15.43 -57.45 8.73
C GLN A 658 -14.79 -56.45 7.76
N GLN A 659 -13.51 -56.70 7.49
CA GLN A 659 -12.60 -55.88 6.69
C GLN A 659 -12.61 -56.42 5.26
N TYR A 660 -13.19 -55.69 4.30
CA TYR A 660 -13.02 -55.95 2.87
C TYR A 660 -12.02 -54.96 2.29
N LEU A 661 -10.88 -55.49 1.85
CA LEU A 661 -9.88 -54.80 1.03
C LEU A 661 -10.49 -54.42 -0.32
N GLN A 662 -10.34 -53.15 -0.74
CA GLN A 662 -10.55 -52.74 -2.13
C GLN A 662 -9.30 -52.06 -2.71
N PRO A 663 -9.09 -52.19 -4.04
CA PRO A 663 -7.79 -52.03 -4.69
C PRO A 663 -7.55 -50.59 -5.18
N LYS A 664 -6.27 -50.23 -5.30
CA LYS A 664 -5.79 -48.97 -5.90
C LYS A 664 -6.15 -48.92 -7.40
N PRO A 665 -6.68 -47.81 -7.94
CA PRO A 665 -6.91 -47.68 -9.37
C PRO A 665 -5.61 -47.39 -10.13
N GLN A 666 -5.40 -48.17 -11.20
CA GLN A 666 -4.30 -48.07 -12.16
C GLN A 666 -4.48 -46.85 -13.08
N ARG A 667 -3.34 -46.21 -13.44
CA ARG A 667 -3.25 -45.19 -14.50
C ARG A 667 -3.69 -45.76 -15.85
N PRO A 668 -4.48 -45.05 -16.66
CA PRO A 668 -4.56 -45.32 -18.09
C PRO A 668 -3.32 -44.75 -18.79
N THR A 669 -2.55 -45.63 -19.42
CA THR A 669 -1.55 -45.26 -20.43
C THR A 669 -2.27 -45.02 -21.77
N SER A 670 -2.35 -43.76 -22.20
CA SER A 670 -2.69 -43.41 -23.58
C SER A 670 -1.46 -42.79 -24.25
N GLN A 671 -0.88 -43.55 -25.18
CA GLN A 671 0.12 -43.09 -26.12
C GLN A 671 -0.52 -42.06 -27.06
N LEU A 672 -0.02 -40.83 -27.04
CA LEU A 672 -0.27 -39.85 -28.10
C LEU A 672 1.09 -39.37 -28.60
N ASN A 673 1.35 -39.68 -29.87
CA ASN A 673 2.52 -39.25 -30.62
C ASN A 673 2.54 -37.72 -30.72
N HIS A 674 3.50 -37.07 -30.07
CA HIS A 674 3.85 -35.69 -30.33
C HIS A 674 4.97 -35.62 -31.37
N THR A 675 4.58 -35.47 -32.62
CA THR A 675 5.38 -34.75 -33.62
C THR A 675 4.74 -33.38 -33.78
N HIS A 676 5.34 -32.32 -33.22
CA HIS A 676 5.49 -31.02 -33.90
C HIS A 676 6.31 -30.04 -33.05
N SER A 677 7.20 -29.36 -33.78
CA SER A 677 8.16 -28.30 -33.47
C SER A 677 7.90 -27.42 -32.24
N SER A 678 8.86 -27.44 -31.31
CA SER A 678 9.12 -26.33 -30.42
C SER A 678 9.86 -25.23 -31.18
N GLU A 679 9.16 -24.19 -31.63
CA GLU A 679 9.81 -22.90 -31.80
C GLU A 679 10.10 -22.36 -30.41
N SER A 680 11.37 -22.42 -30.01
CA SER A 680 11.85 -21.76 -28.81
C SER A 680 11.57 -20.26 -28.91
N SER A 681 10.81 -19.71 -27.97
CA SER A 681 10.60 -18.27 -27.83
C SER A 681 11.97 -17.55 -27.88
N LYS A 682 12.11 -16.58 -28.79
CA LYS A 682 13.31 -15.73 -28.96
C LYS A 682 13.79 -15.11 -27.64
N TYR A 683 12.89 -15.00 -26.66
CA TYR A 683 13.18 -14.55 -25.30
C TYR A 683 14.10 -15.50 -24.51
N THR A 684 13.89 -16.81 -24.61
CA THR A 684 14.78 -17.79 -23.96
C THR A 684 16.20 -17.77 -24.54
N GLU A 685 16.36 -17.45 -25.83
CA GLU A 685 17.69 -17.28 -26.43
C GLU A 685 18.36 -15.97 -26.01
N LYS A 686 17.61 -14.85 -25.94
CA LYS A 686 18.13 -13.58 -25.42
C LYS A 686 18.59 -13.70 -23.96
N LEU A 687 17.83 -14.41 -23.10
CA LEU A 687 18.27 -14.69 -21.73
C LEU A 687 19.48 -15.62 -21.68
N LYS A 688 19.53 -16.68 -22.49
CA LYS A 688 20.69 -17.59 -22.54
C LYS A 688 21.99 -16.88 -22.97
N ASN A 689 21.90 -15.91 -23.88
CA ASN A 689 23.06 -15.14 -24.34
C ASN A 689 23.52 -14.08 -23.34
N ILE A 690 22.73 -13.75 -22.33
CA ILE A 690 23.14 -12.87 -21.23
C ILE A 690 23.94 -13.65 -20.17
N PHE A 691 23.84 -14.99 -20.12
CA PHE A 691 24.54 -15.84 -19.15
C PHE A 691 25.76 -16.60 -19.71
N LYS A 692 26.12 -16.35 -20.97
CA LYS A 692 27.45 -16.63 -21.50
C LYS A 692 28.25 -15.34 -21.50
#